data_AF-A0A3C1EWZ3-F1
#
_entry.id   AF-A0A3C1EWZ3-F1
#
_cell.length_a   1.000
_cell.length_b   1.000
_cell.length_c   1.000
_cell.angle_alpha   90.00
_cell.angle_beta   90.00
_cell.angle_gamma   90.00
#
_symmetry.space_group_name_H-M   'P 1'
#
loop_
_entity.id
_entity.type
_entity.pdbx_description
1 polymer ?
#
loop_
_entity_poly.entity_id
_entity_poly.type
_entity_poly.pdbx_seq_one_letter_code
_entity_poly.pdbx_strand_id
1 'polypeptide(L)'
;MIRNINDVFIRIKYFIIVIVMITFCIVRTYANNNLITELISDPFSNIYVTFSDISVYNLDTNEWIKTNANPRSVDLKVLSDSSVVDVVGVNSIKFGNYSKVRYIIQDVIGKLKNSDQQIVLEIPNNIKEINYNFTVSQDELVFLKAKFDVYNSIKNTVFGYEFVPSIIEITKEIHSFDLQINPAELTAKLGDKVSYAVTIFNKGTMEDIYKLNLISDIPSEWIGLPDTVVVPAGSTKNIIFEIDIPETFTESITYPITLQASIIYPFIYEFPVGFSSYAAKHNVSLIINESPVIDDSVGTWHFDECSGIVAEDTSNNNNGTLVNNPVRVNGIIGKALEFDGTNKYVSISDNNSLDITNAITLEAWVKSDRITQDNGPTRRIIDKGVYILAASDKAYFKIYVNCVSKSVEKSWTCSDTGVWHHLVGTYDSAGGCNNMKLYQDGVLMAQTTVTGKIDTNSSILNIGRQGPTTGRFDGIIDEVKIYNRALTAEEVVEHYQSTLSDNTPPKSQLQVVGSKYQVGNKIYISTNSKITIIAEDDLSINGVVSGVKEIYYSIDSTSTYSLYSSTPPAGGLPIYPSLGTYTIRYYAIDQSDNTEKLNTMMIVVTTVTIQDIEIKIGEPKYEAFGRTIISPKTPLTLVTEGVKTQDIEYRINSSTSSGQDGWNIYITTFTLPEGVNTIEYRNINNIKEAKVSTFTVTYISEYAAYGKWGIALYDTAQIYGDVKSYLNVKLYNESKIIGNAEGKPVNLCGCSKVTGNIIYSTVTINSNIIDLSAIESEVANNNDNFKIPLTIAGNQALVNGVLTINSNDTLTISTGTYYFNGIKLSANSKLYFKGRIRIYSKGKISIPDESEVHSNGSPNNLIIYCNTSQAVHLNGSGELQGIVYAPTSDIAVCGTNITVCNVFGKSVYMNGANKIVGVKYDGQPSQLLASSKRLAPSDVFVKGEVYAYPNPAKNGYQPTIHMECGIADYVEIYIYNIAGELVQSDKIYTQPIIKNNKYAYEYMWDVSNKASGIYLYLVRAHKDGEKTIKVLKKVAIIK
;
A
#
# COMPACT_ATOMS: atom_id res chain seq x y z
N MET A 1 68.55 56.47 -13.48
CA MET A 1 68.88 55.52 -14.57
C MET A 1 68.61 54.12 -14.04
N ILE A 2 67.64 53.40 -14.62
CA ILE A 2 67.89 52.24 -15.51
C ILE A 2 68.41 51.04 -14.68
N ARG A 3 67.61 50.03 -14.32
CA ARG A 3 66.24 49.62 -14.71
C ARG A 3 65.45 49.27 -13.43
N ASN A 4 64.27 49.82 -13.13
CA ASN A 4 62.95 49.57 -13.76
C ASN A 4 62.70 48.06 -13.96
N ILE A 5 61.70 47.37 -13.41
CA ILE A 5 60.43 47.76 -12.76
C ILE A 5 60.07 46.60 -11.79
N ASN A 6 59.55 46.80 -10.57
CA ASN A 6 59.26 48.02 -9.81
C ASN A 6 60.07 48.07 -8.50
N ASP A 7 60.30 49.29 -8.02
CA ASP A 7 60.85 49.65 -6.72
C ASP A 7 59.93 50.75 -6.10
N VAL A 8 60.29 51.36 -4.96
CA VAL A 8 59.63 52.53 -4.31
C VAL A 8 58.52 52.24 -3.26
N PHE A 9 58.22 50.98 -2.93
CA PHE A 9 57.51 50.65 -1.66
C PHE A 9 58.26 49.62 -0.77
N ILE A 10 59.49 49.23 -1.14
CA ILE A 10 60.20 48.06 -0.58
C ILE A 10 60.91 48.35 0.76
N ARG A 11 60.88 49.60 1.27
CA ARG A 11 61.25 49.88 2.68
C ARG A 11 60.20 49.43 3.71
N ILE A 12 59.06 48.88 3.28
CA ILE A 12 57.88 48.55 4.11
C ILE A 12 57.60 47.03 4.10
N LYS A 13 58.62 46.14 3.97
CA LYS A 13 58.36 44.68 3.86
C LYS A 13 59.17 43.68 4.71
N TYR A 14 60.35 44.00 5.26
CA TYR A 14 61.21 42.96 5.88
C TYR A 14 61.73 43.19 7.29
N PHE A 15 61.40 44.30 7.95
CA PHE A 15 61.46 44.39 9.43
C PHE A 15 60.09 44.05 10.09
N ILE A 16 59.18 43.48 9.29
CA ILE A 16 57.76 43.24 9.59
C ILE A 16 57.47 41.79 10.04
N ILE A 17 58.46 40.88 10.09
CA ILE A 17 58.19 39.44 10.30
C ILE A 17 58.48 38.93 11.72
N VAL A 18 59.33 39.58 12.53
CA VAL A 18 59.74 39.04 13.86
C VAL A 18 59.16 39.80 15.06
N ILE A 19 58.83 41.10 14.93
CA ILE A 19 58.05 41.83 15.95
C ILE A 19 56.54 41.48 15.87
N VAL A 20 56.14 40.78 14.80
CA VAL A 20 54.79 40.20 14.58
C VAL A 20 54.49 38.97 15.45
N MET A 21 55.43 38.45 16.25
CA MET A 21 55.16 37.23 17.05
C MET A 21 54.81 37.42 18.53
N ILE A 22 55.01 38.61 19.13
CA ILE A 22 54.75 38.81 20.58
C ILE A 22 53.94 40.08 20.92
N THR A 23 53.95 41.14 20.09
CA THR A 23 53.18 42.36 20.40
C THR A 23 52.65 43.08 19.17
N PHE A 24 52.02 42.35 18.24
CA PHE A 24 50.73 42.73 17.61
C PHE A 24 50.21 41.62 16.69
N CYS A 25 49.57 40.59 17.28
CA CYS A 25 48.48 39.87 16.63
C CYS A 25 47.25 39.95 17.53
N ILE A 26 46.51 41.06 17.45
CA ILE A 26 45.10 41.13 17.88
C ILE A 26 44.19 41.42 16.66
N VAL A 27 44.77 41.68 15.48
CA VAL A 27 44.01 41.87 14.23
C VAL A 27 44.54 40.95 13.11
N ARG A 28 43.67 40.01 12.74
CA ARG A 28 43.53 39.18 11.52
C ARG A 28 44.62 39.23 10.43
N THR A 29 44.96 38.02 9.94
CA THR A 29 45.08 37.56 8.52
C THR A 29 46.19 36.50 8.44
N TYR A 30 46.03 35.25 7.98
CA TYR A 30 44.92 34.42 7.44
C TYR A 30 45.35 32.92 7.57
N ALA A 31 44.59 31.85 7.28
CA ALA A 31 43.25 31.66 6.69
C ALA A 31 42.66 30.30 7.17
N ASN A 32 41.34 30.15 6.96
CA ASN A 32 40.50 28.97 7.15
C ASN A 32 40.23 28.53 8.61
N ASN A 33 38.98 28.51 9.12
CA ASN A 33 37.66 29.05 8.74
C ASN A 33 36.77 28.80 9.99
N ASN A 34 35.71 29.51 10.36
CA ASN A 34 35.13 30.82 10.02
C ASN A 34 34.02 31.07 11.06
N LEU A 35 33.67 32.35 11.36
CA LEU A 35 32.34 32.86 11.82
C LEU A 35 31.65 32.13 13.02
N ILE A 36 31.13 32.80 14.06
CA ILE A 36 30.44 34.10 14.09
C ILE A 36 30.88 34.93 15.31
N THR A 37 31.00 36.24 15.09
CA THR A 37 31.07 37.29 16.12
C THR A 37 29.82 38.15 16.00
N GLU A 38 29.15 38.52 17.10
CA GLU A 38 28.55 39.86 17.26
C GLU A 38 28.04 40.17 18.68
N LEU A 39 27.60 41.42 18.89
CA LEU A 39 27.20 41.99 20.17
C LEU A 39 25.86 41.42 20.67
N ILE A 40 25.75 41.19 21.98
CA ILE A 40 24.49 41.42 22.70
C ILE A 40 24.77 42.49 23.76
N SER A 41 24.55 43.74 23.38
CA SER A 41 24.37 44.84 24.34
C SER A 41 23.01 44.71 25.01
N ASP A 42 22.91 45.06 26.31
CA ASP A 42 21.67 45.12 27.09
C ASP A 42 20.48 45.64 26.24
N PRO A 43 19.55 44.77 25.82
CA PRO A 43 18.63 45.03 24.70
C PRO A 43 17.59 46.11 25.00
N PHE A 44 17.46 46.51 26.26
CA PHE A 44 16.47 47.50 26.72
C PHE A 44 17.04 48.91 26.87
N SER A 45 18.35 49.09 26.69
CA SER A 45 19.00 50.40 26.81
C SER A 45 18.69 51.33 25.63
N ASN A 46 18.29 52.57 25.91
CA ASN A 46 17.88 53.61 24.94
C ASN A 46 16.53 53.37 24.23
N ILE A 47 15.59 52.66 24.87
CA ILE A 47 14.20 52.58 24.40
C ILE A 47 13.34 53.52 25.27
N TYR A 48 12.77 54.55 24.64
CA TYR A 48 11.95 55.56 25.31
C TYR A 48 10.46 55.38 24.98
N VAL A 49 9.61 55.36 26.01
CA VAL A 49 8.15 55.20 25.90
C VAL A 49 7.46 56.52 26.22
N THR A 50 6.54 56.97 25.36
CA THR A 50 5.78 58.21 25.55
C THR A 50 4.33 57.92 25.90
N PHE A 51 3.83 58.47 27.01
CA PHE A 51 2.49 58.21 27.53
C PHE A 51 1.49 59.35 27.25
N SER A 52 0.21 59.02 27.12
CA SER A 52 -0.90 59.94 26.85
C SER A 52 -2.18 59.51 27.58
N ASP A 53 -3.19 60.39 27.64
CA ASP A 53 -4.55 60.09 28.12
C ASP A 53 -4.65 59.46 29.53
N ILE A 54 -3.67 59.77 30.38
CA ILE A 54 -3.52 59.23 31.73
C ILE A 54 -4.74 59.62 32.61
N SER A 55 -5.35 58.62 33.26
CA SER A 55 -6.53 58.73 34.12
C SER A 55 -6.34 57.92 35.41
N VAL A 56 -7.02 58.30 36.50
CA VAL A 56 -6.95 57.59 37.80
C VAL A 56 -8.34 57.22 38.30
N TYR A 57 -8.48 56.04 38.91
CA TYR A 57 -9.76 55.57 39.46
C TYR A 57 -9.89 56.00 40.91
N ASN A 58 -10.83 56.91 41.16
CA ASN A 58 -11.15 57.40 42.49
C ASN A 58 -12.11 56.41 43.16
N LEU A 59 -11.74 55.86 44.32
CA LEU A 59 -12.59 54.95 45.11
C LEU A 59 -13.75 55.68 45.78
N ASP A 60 -13.57 56.94 46.15
CA ASP A 60 -14.56 57.73 46.89
C ASP A 60 -15.74 58.15 45.98
N THR A 61 -15.48 58.34 44.68
CA THR A 61 -16.52 58.62 43.67
C THR A 61 -16.82 57.45 42.73
N ASN A 62 -16.03 56.37 42.79
CA ASN A 62 -16.10 55.18 41.95
C ASN A 62 -16.00 55.46 40.42
N GLU A 63 -15.33 56.54 40.03
CA GLU A 63 -15.20 57.01 38.64
C GLU A 63 -13.74 57.21 38.20
N TRP A 64 -13.52 57.18 36.87
CA TRP A 64 -12.23 57.47 36.23
C TRP A 64 -12.05 58.97 35.98
N ILE A 65 -11.10 59.59 36.66
CA ILE A 65 -10.76 61.00 36.51
C ILE A 65 -9.56 61.14 35.56
N LYS A 66 -9.76 61.78 34.42
CA LYS A 66 -8.68 62.06 33.45
C LYS A 66 -7.75 63.15 34.00
N THR A 67 -6.45 62.93 33.91
CA THR A 67 -5.42 63.86 34.40
C THR A 67 -5.01 64.81 33.27
N ASN A 68 -4.75 66.08 33.59
CA ASN A 68 -4.30 67.08 32.62
C ASN A 68 -2.76 67.07 32.45
N ALA A 69 -2.13 65.89 32.52
CA ALA A 69 -0.69 65.75 32.36
C ALA A 69 -0.29 65.74 30.88
N ASN A 70 0.71 66.55 30.52
CA ASN A 70 1.32 66.51 29.19
C ASN A 70 2.12 65.20 29.00
N PRO A 71 2.20 64.66 27.77
CA PRO A 71 3.00 63.48 27.47
C PRO A 71 4.45 63.61 27.94
N ARG A 72 4.95 62.58 28.64
CA ARG A 72 6.35 62.43 29.01
C ARG A 72 6.92 61.17 28.36
N SER A 73 8.14 61.27 27.88
CA SER A 73 8.95 60.15 27.39
C SER A 73 9.87 59.67 28.51
N VAL A 74 9.83 58.38 28.85
CA VAL A 74 10.59 57.77 29.95
C VAL A 74 11.36 56.56 29.42
N ASP A 75 12.59 56.36 29.91
CA ASP A 75 13.40 55.18 29.59
C ASP A 75 12.77 53.93 30.21
N LEU A 76 12.62 52.86 29.41
CA LEU A 76 11.99 51.60 29.83
C LEU A 76 12.66 50.98 31.06
N LYS A 77 13.97 51.16 31.23
CA LYS A 77 14.74 50.65 32.38
C LYS A 77 14.38 51.33 33.71
N VAL A 78 13.81 52.53 33.68
CA VAL A 78 13.36 53.24 34.89
C VAL A 78 12.00 52.69 35.39
N LEU A 79 11.20 52.12 34.49
CA LEU A 79 9.87 51.57 34.80
C LEU A 79 9.93 50.26 35.60
N SER A 80 11.00 49.45 35.45
CA SER A 80 11.18 48.21 36.20
C SER A 80 11.60 48.43 37.66
N ASP A 81 12.32 49.51 37.95
CA ASP A 81 12.99 49.75 39.24
C ASP A 81 12.34 50.81 40.14
N SER A 82 11.27 51.51 39.70
CA SER A 82 10.72 52.63 40.47
C SER A 82 9.18 52.66 40.58
N SER A 83 8.69 53.08 41.75
CA SER A 83 7.25 53.13 42.05
C SER A 83 6.52 54.14 41.16
N VAL A 84 5.30 53.79 40.75
CA VAL A 84 4.47 54.45 39.72
C VAL A 84 4.33 55.98 39.83
N VAL A 85 4.60 56.60 40.97
CA VAL A 85 4.38 58.03 41.22
C VAL A 85 5.27 58.95 40.35
N ASP A 86 6.55 58.63 40.17
CA ASP A 86 7.48 59.52 39.43
C ASP A 86 7.27 59.51 37.91
N VAL A 87 6.80 58.38 37.36
CA VAL A 87 6.62 58.15 35.92
C VAL A 87 5.58 59.10 35.32
N VAL A 88 4.50 59.36 36.06
CA VAL A 88 3.27 59.97 35.53
C VAL A 88 3.32 61.51 35.57
N GLY A 89 4.23 62.10 36.35
CA GLY A 89 4.54 63.54 36.28
C GLY A 89 3.38 64.49 36.64
N VAL A 90 2.42 64.05 37.47
CA VAL A 90 1.15 64.75 37.66
C VAL A 90 1.21 65.76 38.82
N ASN A 91 1.61 66.99 38.52
CA ASN A 91 1.60 68.11 39.48
C ASN A 91 0.18 68.61 39.86
N SER A 92 -0.90 67.89 39.57
CA SER A 92 -2.28 68.41 39.70
C SER A 92 -3.42 67.38 39.85
N ILE A 93 -3.17 66.18 40.39
CA ILE A 93 -4.28 65.37 40.97
C ILE A 93 -4.59 65.93 42.37
N LYS A 94 -5.85 66.25 42.65
CA LYS A 94 -6.30 66.64 44.00
C LYS A 94 -6.28 65.41 44.92
N PHE A 95 -6.04 65.62 46.22
CA PHE A 95 -6.14 64.55 47.24
C PHE A 95 -7.47 63.80 47.17
N GLY A 96 -7.41 62.47 47.24
CA GLY A 96 -8.52 61.51 47.24
C GLY A 96 -7.98 60.07 47.31
N ASN A 97 -8.82 59.07 47.59
CA ASN A 97 -8.40 57.67 47.54
C ASN A 97 -8.39 57.16 46.10
N TYR A 98 -7.22 56.81 45.58
CA TYR A 98 -7.06 56.25 44.24
C TYR A 98 -6.51 54.83 44.32
N SER A 99 -7.17 53.87 43.67
CA SER A 99 -6.75 52.46 43.69
C SER A 99 -6.08 51.99 42.41
N LYS A 100 -6.32 52.65 41.29
CA LYS A 100 -5.83 52.24 39.96
C LYS A 100 -5.46 53.47 39.13
N VAL A 101 -4.41 53.35 38.33
CA VAL A 101 -4.08 54.28 37.23
C VAL A 101 -4.42 53.60 35.91
N ARG A 102 -4.74 54.37 34.86
CA ARG A 102 -4.89 53.95 33.46
C ARG A 102 -4.11 54.94 32.60
N TYR A 103 -3.39 54.50 31.59
CA TYR A 103 -2.71 55.38 30.64
C TYR A 103 -2.55 54.69 29.29
N ILE A 104 -2.42 55.50 28.25
CA ILE A 104 -2.26 55.03 26.87
C ILE A 104 -0.82 55.32 26.42
N ILE A 105 -0.05 54.27 26.13
CA ILE A 105 1.21 54.42 25.40
C ILE A 105 0.90 54.96 24.01
N GLN A 106 1.61 56.01 23.60
CA GLN A 106 1.34 56.71 22.34
C GLN A 106 2.36 56.35 21.26
N ASP A 107 3.65 56.32 21.61
CA ASP A 107 4.76 55.91 20.74
C ASP A 107 5.90 55.32 21.60
N VAL A 108 6.66 54.38 21.02
CA VAL A 108 7.90 53.80 21.58
C VAL A 108 9.02 54.05 20.56
N ILE A 109 10.15 54.62 21.02
CA ILE A 109 11.24 55.06 20.13
C ILE A 109 12.59 54.55 20.66
N GLY A 110 13.31 53.80 19.82
CA GLY A 110 14.66 53.30 20.08
C GLY A 110 15.31 52.75 18.80
N LYS A 111 16.64 52.58 18.79
CA LYS A 111 17.37 51.93 17.69
C LYS A 111 17.98 50.62 18.18
N LEU A 112 17.47 49.50 17.68
CA LEU A 112 18.06 48.18 17.88
C LEU A 112 19.40 48.08 17.12
N LYS A 113 20.36 47.38 17.72
CA LYS A 113 21.62 47.00 17.07
C LYS A 113 21.62 45.51 16.77
N ASN A 114 21.64 45.22 15.47
CA ASN A 114 21.81 43.91 14.84
C ASN A 114 20.63 42.95 15.02
N SER A 115 20.33 42.21 13.96
CA SER A 115 19.08 41.50 13.74
C SER A 115 19.18 40.00 14.05
N ASP A 116 18.02 39.35 14.09
CA ASP A 116 17.81 37.89 14.14
C ASP A 116 17.86 37.24 15.54
N GLN A 117 17.66 38.02 16.61
CA GLN A 117 17.15 37.50 17.88
C GLN A 117 15.75 38.07 18.19
N GLN A 118 14.81 37.18 18.56
CA GLN A 118 13.56 37.61 19.19
C GLN A 118 13.87 38.19 20.57
N ILE A 119 13.48 39.44 20.79
CA ILE A 119 13.55 40.07 22.11
C ILE A 119 12.24 39.77 22.83
N VAL A 120 12.30 38.90 23.84
CA VAL A 120 11.21 38.73 24.80
C VAL A 120 11.35 39.82 25.88
N LEU A 121 10.35 40.69 25.97
CA LEU A 121 10.22 41.68 27.03
C LEU A 121 9.39 41.07 28.17
N GLU A 122 10.04 40.48 29.18
CA GLU A 122 9.37 40.18 30.43
C GLU A 122 9.01 41.47 31.16
N ILE A 123 7.72 41.75 31.28
CA ILE A 123 7.18 42.86 32.08
C ILE A 123 6.85 42.30 33.46
N PRO A 124 7.28 42.92 34.58
CA PRO A 124 7.04 42.40 35.93
C PRO A 124 5.56 42.11 36.21
N ASN A 125 5.31 40.98 36.90
CA ASN A 125 4.07 40.18 37.05
C ASN A 125 2.74 40.87 37.48
N ASN A 126 2.63 42.19 37.42
CA ASN A 126 1.43 42.96 37.78
C ASN A 126 0.67 43.55 36.58
N ILE A 127 1.09 43.25 35.34
CA ILE A 127 0.43 43.67 34.10
C ILE A 127 0.04 42.43 33.30
N LYS A 128 -1.24 42.26 32.96
CA LYS A 128 -1.71 41.16 32.11
C LYS A 128 -1.21 41.29 30.66
N GLU A 129 -0.88 40.16 30.05
CA GLU A 129 -0.22 40.04 28.75
C GLU A 129 -0.93 40.74 27.58
N ILE A 130 -0.10 41.14 26.61
CA ILE A 130 -0.48 41.57 25.26
C ILE A 130 0.48 40.87 24.29
N ASN A 131 -0.06 40.06 23.39
CA ASN A 131 0.73 39.40 22.34
C ASN A 131 1.00 40.35 21.16
N TYR A 132 2.23 40.31 20.63
CA TYR A 132 2.65 41.02 19.43
C TYR A 132 3.24 40.06 18.40
N ASN A 133 2.84 40.22 17.14
CA ASN A 133 3.57 39.67 16.00
C ASN A 133 4.36 40.79 15.33
N PHE A 134 5.67 40.58 15.15
CA PHE A 134 6.54 41.48 14.41
C PHE A 134 6.95 40.86 13.08
N THR A 135 7.08 41.68 12.04
CA THR A 135 7.77 41.31 10.79
C THR A 135 8.67 42.47 10.42
N VAL A 136 9.97 42.22 10.39
CA VAL A 136 10.98 43.22 10.02
C VAL A 136 11.43 42.93 8.60
N SER A 137 11.10 43.81 7.66
CA SER A 137 11.83 43.91 6.39
C SER A 137 13.08 44.77 6.58
N GLN A 138 14.16 44.45 5.89
CA GLN A 138 15.39 45.23 5.93
C GLN A 138 15.12 46.69 5.51
N ASP A 139 15.75 47.62 6.24
CA ASP A 139 15.78 49.07 6.02
C ASP A 139 14.45 49.85 6.02
N GLU A 140 13.90 50.15 7.21
CA GLU A 140 13.57 51.53 7.66
C GLU A 140 12.96 51.61 9.09
N LEU A 141 12.75 52.83 9.60
CA LEU A 141 12.26 53.13 10.96
C LEU A 141 10.85 52.58 11.24
N VAL A 142 10.71 51.78 12.30
CA VAL A 142 9.41 51.29 12.77
C VAL A 142 8.72 52.34 13.66
N PHE A 143 7.60 52.90 13.20
CA PHE A 143 6.68 53.67 14.04
C PHE A 143 5.55 52.74 14.52
N LEU A 144 5.61 52.33 15.80
CA LEU A 144 4.59 51.49 16.43
C LEU A 144 3.63 52.34 17.27
N LYS A 145 2.43 52.55 16.72
CA LYS A 145 1.34 53.25 17.40
C LYS A 145 0.31 52.25 17.91
N ALA A 146 0.41 51.89 19.18
CA ALA A 146 -0.40 50.83 19.79
C ALA A 146 -1.04 51.30 21.10
N LYS A 147 -2.36 51.10 21.23
CA LYS A 147 -3.21 51.72 22.25
C LYS A 147 -3.57 50.70 23.33
N PHE A 148 -3.12 50.95 24.57
CA PHE A 148 -3.31 50.03 25.71
C PHE A 148 -3.89 50.73 26.92
N ASP A 149 -4.58 49.99 27.78
CA ASP A 149 -5.09 50.45 29.08
C ASP A 149 -4.49 49.56 30.19
N VAL A 150 -3.44 50.03 30.86
CA VAL A 150 -2.72 49.29 31.91
C VAL A 150 -3.18 49.73 33.31
N TYR A 151 -3.36 48.78 34.24
CA TYR A 151 -3.83 49.05 35.62
C TYR A 151 -2.87 48.58 36.70
N ASN A 152 -2.22 49.52 37.42
CA ASN A 152 -1.41 49.21 38.61
C ASN A 152 -2.07 49.69 39.90
N SER A 153 -1.97 48.90 40.96
CA SER A 153 -2.51 49.23 42.29
C SER A 153 -1.53 50.03 43.14
N ILE A 154 -1.98 51.14 43.73
CA ILE A 154 -1.19 51.90 44.70
C ILE A 154 -1.43 51.33 46.10
N LYS A 155 -0.40 50.76 46.73
CA LYS A 155 -0.40 50.41 48.16
C LYS A 155 0.65 51.23 48.89
N ASN A 156 0.21 52.18 49.72
CA ASN A 156 1.09 52.87 50.66
C ASN A 156 0.31 53.30 51.90
N THR A 157 0.31 52.47 52.93
CA THR A 157 -0.11 52.85 54.30
C THR A 157 0.64 52.00 55.32
N VAL A 158 1.02 52.62 56.44
CA VAL A 158 2.05 52.14 57.38
C VAL A 158 1.43 51.61 58.68
N PHE A 159 2.17 50.74 59.39
CA PHE A 159 1.98 50.17 60.73
C PHE A 159 1.16 48.87 60.87
N GLY A 160 1.80 47.89 61.54
CA GLY A 160 1.19 46.66 62.03
C GLY A 160 2.08 45.42 61.79
N TYR A 161 2.84 44.98 62.81
CA TYR A 161 3.46 43.66 62.78
C TYR A 161 2.49 42.63 63.37
N GLU A 162 2.11 41.64 62.57
CA GLU A 162 1.63 40.34 63.06
C GLU A 162 2.58 39.26 62.54
N PHE A 163 3.30 38.61 63.45
CA PHE A 163 4.12 37.44 63.12
C PHE A 163 3.21 36.22 62.99
N VAL A 164 2.73 35.98 61.77
CA VAL A 164 2.12 34.69 61.40
C VAL A 164 3.27 33.67 61.27
N PRO A 165 3.20 32.51 61.94
CA PRO A 165 4.30 31.53 61.91
C PRO A 165 4.54 31.01 60.50
N SER A 166 5.71 31.32 59.95
CA SER A 166 6.12 30.89 58.62
C SER A 166 6.45 29.40 58.62
N ILE A 167 5.67 28.60 57.90
CA ILE A 167 6.06 27.25 57.50
C ILE A 167 7.33 27.39 56.65
N ILE A 168 8.43 26.74 57.03
CA ILE A 168 9.62 26.67 56.18
C ILE A 168 9.36 25.60 55.12
N GLU A 169 8.58 26.02 54.13
CA GLU A 169 8.20 25.24 52.96
C GLU A 169 9.38 25.29 51.98
N ILE A 170 10.26 24.27 52.02
CA ILE A 170 11.36 24.15 51.04
C ILE A 170 10.76 23.61 49.74
N THR A 171 10.17 24.52 48.99
CA THR A 171 9.58 24.26 47.68
C THR A 171 10.69 24.06 46.65
N LYS A 172 10.73 22.88 46.05
CA LYS A 172 11.58 22.61 44.89
C LYS A 172 10.70 22.29 43.69
N GLU A 173 10.98 22.96 42.58
CA GLU A 173 10.47 22.55 41.28
C GLU A 173 10.97 21.14 40.96
N ILE A 174 10.03 20.21 40.77
CA ILE A 174 10.34 18.81 40.46
C ILE A 174 10.34 18.60 38.95
N HIS A 175 9.36 19.18 38.26
CA HIS A 175 9.25 19.08 36.81
C HIS A 175 8.39 20.23 36.27
N SER A 176 8.79 20.80 35.14
CA SER A 176 7.94 21.66 34.31
C SER A 176 7.74 20.98 32.95
N PHE A 177 6.49 20.89 32.52
CA PHE A 177 6.11 20.35 31.22
C PHE A 177 4.92 21.13 30.67
N ASP A 178 4.87 21.28 29.36
CA ASP A 178 3.77 21.96 28.67
C ASP A 178 2.63 20.95 28.42
N LEU A 179 1.53 21.05 29.17
CA LEU A 179 0.32 20.32 28.85
C LEU A 179 -0.39 20.99 27.68
N GLN A 180 -0.16 20.47 26.48
CA GLN A 180 -0.92 20.87 25.30
C GLN A 180 -2.34 20.28 25.36
N ILE A 181 -3.29 21.06 25.90
CA ILE A 181 -4.73 20.75 25.80
C ILE A 181 -5.16 21.13 24.38
N ASN A 182 -4.92 20.21 23.45
CA ASN A 182 -5.38 20.31 22.08
C ASN A 182 -6.71 19.54 21.92
N PRO A 183 -7.89 20.19 21.90
CA PRO A 183 -9.19 19.52 21.76
C PRO A 183 -9.39 18.80 20.41
N ALA A 184 -8.40 18.87 19.50
CA ALA A 184 -8.35 18.07 18.28
C ALA A 184 -7.57 16.75 18.41
N GLU A 185 -6.72 16.58 19.44
CA GLU A 185 -5.88 15.39 19.66
C GLU A 185 -6.20 14.65 20.98
N LEU A 186 -6.82 15.34 21.95
CA LEU A 186 -7.43 14.68 23.10
C LEU A 186 -8.54 13.73 22.65
N THR A 187 -8.24 12.43 22.72
CA THR A 187 -9.22 11.34 22.50
C THR A 187 -10.00 11.03 23.79
N ALA A 188 -10.04 12.00 24.70
CA ALA A 188 -10.89 12.04 25.89
C ALA A 188 -11.91 13.16 25.68
N LYS A 189 -13.16 12.94 26.10
CA LYS A 189 -14.19 13.97 26.01
C LYS A 189 -13.83 15.16 26.89
N LEU A 190 -14.29 16.31 26.44
CA LEU A 190 -14.77 17.36 27.32
C LEU A 190 -15.72 16.75 28.36
N GLY A 191 -15.29 16.67 29.62
CA GLY A 191 -15.92 15.93 30.72
C GLY A 191 -15.18 14.69 31.26
N ASP A 192 -14.14 14.21 30.57
CA ASP A 192 -13.32 13.06 30.99
C ASP A 192 -12.07 13.50 31.79
N LYS A 193 -11.56 12.58 32.64
CA LYS A 193 -10.39 12.77 33.51
C LYS A 193 -9.11 12.28 32.85
N VAL A 194 -8.08 13.13 32.81
CA VAL A 194 -6.73 12.72 32.36
C VAL A 194 -5.88 12.33 33.57
N SER A 195 -5.55 11.04 33.69
CA SER A 195 -4.78 10.49 34.82
C SER A 195 -3.27 10.58 34.59
N TYR A 196 -2.54 11.19 35.51
CA TYR A 196 -1.08 11.29 35.52
C TYR A 196 -0.50 10.55 36.73
N ALA A 197 0.51 9.70 36.50
CA ALA A 197 1.20 8.95 37.55
C ALA A 197 2.56 9.58 37.89
N VAL A 198 2.72 10.06 39.13
CA VAL A 198 3.97 10.59 39.68
C VAL A 198 4.50 9.64 40.76
N THR A 199 5.76 9.25 40.63
CA THR A 199 6.41 8.33 41.57
C THR A 199 7.39 9.08 42.46
N ILE A 200 7.14 9.11 43.77
CA ILE A 200 8.02 9.73 44.76
C ILE A 200 8.81 8.65 45.50
N PHE A 201 10.11 8.84 45.65
CA PHE A 201 10.99 7.92 46.36
C PHE A 201 11.72 8.58 47.53
N ASN A 202 11.45 8.10 48.75
CA ASN A 202 12.10 8.59 49.97
C ASN A 202 13.37 7.77 50.25
N LYS A 203 14.55 8.35 49.94
CA LYS A 203 15.87 7.77 50.27
C LYS A 203 16.33 8.05 51.72
N GLY A 204 15.53 8.74 52.52
CA GLY A 204 15.80 9.07 53.91
C GLY A 204 15.56 7.91 54.88
N THR A 205 15.97 8.11 56.14
CA THR A 205 15.79 7.15 57.25
C THR A 205 14.56 7.44 58.11
N MET A 206 13.74 8.42 57.70
CA MET A 206 12.52 8.89 58.39
C MET A 206 11.37 8.94 57.39
N GLU A 207 10.14 8.90 57.88
CA GLU A 207 8.95 9.14 57.06
C GLU A 207 8.87 10.62 56.67
N ASP A 208 8.73 10.89 55.38
CA ASP A 208 8.61 12.25 54.82
C ASP A 208 7.16 12.51 54.42
N ILE A 209 6.65 13.71 54.73
CA ILE A 209 5.35 14.19 54.25
C ILE A 209 5.61 15.24 53.16
N TYR A 210 5.30 14.87 51.92
CA TYR A 210 5.40 15.79 50.79
C TYR A 210 4.04 16.48 50.60
N LYS A 211 4.03 17.81 50.63
CA LYS A 211 2.92 18.60 50.07
C LYS A 211 3.15 18.74 48.57
N LEU A 212 2.10 18.57 47.78
CA LEU A 212 2.18 18.65 46.32
C LEU A 212 1.35 19.83 45.84
N ASN A 213 1.99 20.73 45.11
CA ASN A 213 1.33 21.87 44.48
C ASN A 213 1.57 21.78 42.97
N LEU A 214 0.50 21.78 42.18
CA LEU A 214 0.59 22.09 40.75
C LEU A 214 0.57 23.62 40.62
N ILE A 215 1.60 24.21 40.01
CA ILE A 215 1.50 25.56 39.46
C ILE A 215 1.13 25.41 37.98
N SER A 216 -0.05 25.90 37.63
CA SER A 216 -0.58 25.89 36.27
C SER A 216 -1.70 26.91 36.17
N ASP A 217 -1.92 27.50 35.01
CA ASP A 217 -3.11 28.36 34.76
C ASP A 217 -4.39 27.54 34.51
N ILE A 218 -4.34 26.22 34.69
CA ILE A 218 -5.52 25.34 34.70
C ILE A 218 -6.36 25.65 35.94
N PRO A 219 -7.69 25.83 35.82
CA PRO A 219 -8.54 26.12 36.97
C PRO A 219 -8.47 25.03 38.05
N SER A 220 -8.37 25.44 39.31
CA SER A 220 -8.14 24.55 40.45
C SER A 220 -9.20 23.47 40.65
N GLU A 221 -10.45 23.78 40.27
CA GLU A 221 -11.57 22.83 40.26
C GLU A 221 -11.40 21.64 39.30
N TRP A 222 -10.39 21.67 38.42
CA TRP A 222 -10.10 20.62 37.45
C TRP A 222 -9.01 19.65 37.92
N ILE A 223 -8.45 19.78 39.13
CA ILE A 223 -7.23 19.05 39.50
C ILE A 223 -7.43 18.22 40.78
N GLY A 224 -7.57 16.91 40.62
CA GLY A 224 -7.68 15.92 41.68
C GLY A 224 -6.32 15.46 42.20
N LEU A 225 -5.58 16.32 42.89
CA LEU A 225 -4.35 15.99 43.63
C LEU A 225 -4.62 15.71 45.11
N PRO A 226 -3.94 14.73 45.73
CA PRO A 226 -3.89 14.64 47.19
C PRO A 226 -2.96 15.73 47.77
N ASP A 227 -3.50 16.65 48.57
CA ASP A 227 -2.77 17.79 49.18
C ASP A 227 -1.45 17.41 49.85
N THR A 228 -1.41 16.22 50.48
CA THR A 228 -0.21 15.68 51.11
C THR A 228 -0.07 14.19 50.84
N VAL A 229 1.17 13.75 50.59
CA VAL A 229 1.51 12.34 50.42
C VAL A 229 2.63 11.95 51.38
N VAL A 230 2.28 11.08 52.31
CA VAL A 230 3.19 10.42 53.23
C VAL A 230 3.94 9.31 52.49
N VAL A 231 5.28 9.36 52.49
CA VAL A 231 6.17 8.34 51.89
C VAL A 231 7.10 7.79 52.97
N PRO A 232 6.90 6.54 53.42
CA PRO A 232 7.75 5.90 54.43
C PRO A 232 9.23 5.84 54.04
N ALA A 233 10.11 5.83 55.03
CA ALA A 233 11.57 5.73 54.86
C ALA A 233 11.96 4.55 53.95
N GLY A 234 12.83 4.81 52.97
CA GLY A 234 13.33 3.80 52.03
C GLY A 234 12.29 3.24 51.04
N SER A 235 11.12 3.85 50.91
CA SER A 235 10.00 3.34 50.09
C SER A 235 9.65 4.25 48.90
N THR A 236 9.03 3.61 47.90
CA THR A 236 8.50 4.25 46.70
C THR A 236 6.98 4.36 46.82
N LYS A 237 6.40 5.49 46.41
CA LYS A 237 4.95 5.67 46.35
C LYS A 237 4.52 6.32 45.05
N ASN A 238 3.64 5.62 44.34
CA ASN A 238 3.04 6.08 43.10
C ASN A 238 1.77 6.87 43.45
N ILE A 239 1.60 8.01 42.83
CA ILE A 239 0.51 8.96 43.04
C ILE A 239 -0.14 9.16 41.70
N ILE A 240 -1.37 8.68 41.54
CA ILE A 240 -2.17 9.00 40.37
C ILE A 240 -3.00 10.22 40.74
N PHE A 241 -2.91 11.28 39.94
CA PHE A 241 -3.75 12.46 40.04
C PHE A 241 -4.46 12.70 38.72
N GLU A 242 -5.66 13.27 38.78
CA GLU A 242 -6.56 13.38 37.63
C GLU A 242 -6.78 14.85 37.29
N ILE A 243 -6.76 15.20 36.00
CA ILE A 243 -7.19 16.51 35.51
C ILE A 243 -8.57 16.37 34.85
N ASP A 244 -9.61 16.85 35.54
CA ASP A 244 -11.03 16.93 35.15
C ASP A 244 -11.28 18.13 34.21
N ILE A 245 -11.20 17.93 32.89
CA ILE A 245 -11.40 19.01 31.91
C ILE A 245 -12.92 19.22 31.65
N PRO A 246 -13.55 20.37 31.99
CA PRO A 246 -14.99 20.55 31.89
C PRO A 246 -15.51 20.71 30.47
N GLU A 247 -16.80 20.43 30.33
CA GLU A 247 -17.48 20.22 29.06
C GLU A 247 -17.52 21.44 28.10
N THR A 248 -17.09 22.63 28.53
CA THR A 248 -17.25 23.91 27.82
C THR A 248 -15.97 24.46 27.17
N PHE A 249 -14.84 23.75 27.24
CA PHE A 249 -13.56 24.26 26.75
C PHE A 249 -13.34 23.98 25.24
N THR A 250 -13.26 25.01 24.39
CA THR A 250 -13.37 24.86 22.93
C THR A 250 -12.18 25.31 22.09
N GLU A 251 -11.04 25.68 22.70
CA GLU A 251 -9.87 26.19 21.98
C GLU A 251 -8.58 25.46 22.39
N SER A 252 -7.66 25.26 21.43
CA SER A 252 -6.35 24.62 21.68
C SER A 252 -5.45 25.56 22.47
N ILE A 253 -5.19 25.20 23.73
CA ILE A 253 -4.38 26.00 24.66
C ILE A 253 -3.31 25.10 25.26
N THR A 254 -2.08 25.60 25.28
CA THR A 254 -0.98 24.98 26.01
C THR A 254 -0.91 25.59 27.40
N TYR A 255 -1.02 24.76 28.43
CA TYR A 255 -0.84 25.14 29.81
C TYR A 255 0.55 24.70 30.28
N PRO A 256 1.47 25.62 30.62
CA PRO A 256 2.67 25.24 31.33
C PRO A 256 2.26 24.70 32.71
N ILE A 257 2.66 23.46 33.01
CA ILE A 257 2.44 22.81 34.29
C ILE A 257 3.79 22.61 34.98
N THR A 258 3.94 23.25 36.13
CA THR A 258 5.07 23.08 37.03
C THR A 258 4.63 22.33 38.28
N LEU A 259 4.98 21.05 38.38
CA LEU A 259 4.78 20.28 39.62
C LEU A 259 5.88 20.63 40.62
N GLN A 260 5.46 21.07 41.80
CA GLN A 260 6.32 21.32 42.94
C GLN A 260 5.97 20.36 44.07
N ALA A 261 6.99 19.84 44.75
CA ALA A 261 6.80 19.30 46.09
C ALA A 261 7.56 20.14 47.10
N SER A 262 6.94 20.26 48.26
CA SER A 262 7.53 20.87 49.44
C SER A 262 7.49 19.85 50.56
N ILE A 263 8.65 19.52 51.13
CA ILE A 263 8.70 18.66 52.33
C ILE A 263 8.11 19.46 53.50
N ILE A 264 7.01 18.98 54.06
CA ILE A 264 6.51 19.43 55.34
C ILE A 264 7.26 18.62 56.41
N TYR A 265 7.96 19.31 57.30
CA TYR A 265 8.45 18.73 58.55
C TYR A 265 7.36 18.89 59.62
N PRO A 266 6.57 17.85 59.95
CA PRO A 266 5.79 17.88 61.17
C PRO A 266 6.73 17.72 62.37
N PHE A 267 6.32 18.33 63.48
CA PHE A 267 6.93 18.28 64.82
C PHE A 267 8.13 19.19 65.11
N ILE A 268 7.81 20.17 65.96
CA ILE A 268 8.71 20.79 66.93
C ILE A 268 9.34 19.69 67.78
N TYR A 269 10.66 19.66 67.83
CA TYR A 269 11.38 19.32 69.06
C TYR A 269 12.27 20.49 69.43
N GLU A 270 11.97 21.11 70.58
CA GLU A 270 12.81 22.16 71.17
C GLU A 270 14.17 21.59 71.54
N PHE A 271 15.28 22.06 70.96
CA PHE A 271 16.58 22.08 71.66
C PHE A 271 17.42 23.30 71.24
N PRO A 272 18.28 23.85 72.13
CA PRO A 272 18.83 25.20 71.97
C PRO A 272 20.09 25.26 71.11
N VAL A 273 20.22 26.38 70.38
CA VAL A 273 21.46 27.05 69.93
C VAL A 273 22.79 26.28 69.95
N GLY A 274 23.29 25.94 68.75
CA GLY A 274 24.73 25.94 68.46
C GLY A 274 25.27 24.82 67.57
N PHE A 275 25.41 25.09 66.26
CA PHE A 275 26.27 24.43 65.24
C PHE A 275 26.22 22.87 65.13
N SER A 276 26.25 22.23 63.97
CA SER A 276 26.72 22.62 62.63
C SER A 276 26.01 21.80 61.53
N SER A 277 26.32 22.12 60.27
CA SER A 277 25.69 21.54 59.06
C SER A 277 25.72 20.02 58.96
N TYR A 278 24.57 19.41 58.61
CA TYR A 278 24.52 18.22 57.78
C TYR A 278 23.55 18.46 56.62
N ALA A 279 24.09 18.80 55.45
CA ALA A 279 23.29 18.96 54.24
C ALA A 279 22.92 17.58 53.69
N ALA A 280 21.68 17.16 53.91
CA ALA A 280 21.14 15.99 53.22
C ALA A 280 21.04 16.30 51.71
N LYS A 281 21.95 15.73 50.92
CA LYS A 281 21.89 15.79 49.46
C LYS A 281 20.74 14.92 48.97
N HIS A 282 19.54 15.49 48.87
CA HIS A 282 18.39 14.84 48.25
C HIS A 282 18.52 14.87 46.71
N ASN A 283 19.20 13.84 46.17
CA ASN A 283 19.23 13.57 44.74
C ASN A 283 17.88 12.97 44.32
N VAL A 284 16.95 13.84 43.90
CA VAL A 284 15.78 13.46 43.13
C VAL A 284 16.23 13.10 41.72
N SER A 285 15.87 11.91 41.26
CA SER A 285 16.07 11.46 39.88
C SER A 285 14.73 10.95 39.38
N LEU A 286 14.22 11.57 38.30
CA LEU A 286 13.01 11.15 37.61
C LEU A 286 13.39 10.21 36.46
N ILE A 287 12.57 9.19 36.24
CA ILE A 287 12.52 8.42 34.99
C ILE A 287 11.10 8.60 34.47
N ILE A 288 10.97 8.99 33.20
CA ILE A 288 9.71 9.12 32.47
C ILE A 288 9.87 8.23 31.24
N ASN A 289 8.95 7.29 31.05
CA ASN A 289 8.72 6.66 29.75
C ASN A 289 7.68 7.56 29.06
N GLU A 290 7.87 8.04 27.83
CA GLU A 290 8.18 7.23 26.64
C GLU A 290 9.48 7.63 25.91
N SER A 291 10.41 6.68 25.83
CA SER A 291 11.58 6.62 24.92
C SER A 291 12.21 5.22 25.11
N PRO A 292 13.07 4.71 24.19
CA PRO A 292 13.43 3.30 24.20
C PRO A 292 14.09 2.88 25.51
N VAL A 293 14.00 1.59 25.83
CA VAL A 293 14.86 0.95 26.83
C VAL A 293 16.28 1.45 26.58
N ILE A 294 16.88 2.14 27.57
CA ILE A 294 18.30 2.43 27.52
C ILE A 294 18.97 1.08 27.64
N ASP A 295 19.33 0.51 26.49
CA ASP A 295 19.98 -0.78 26.43
C ASP A 295 21.34 -0.65 27.13
N ASP A 296 21.39 -1.16 28.36
CA ASP A 296 22.57 -1.12 29.22
C ASP A 296 23.56 -2.26 28.90
N SER A 297 23.35 -2.92 27.75
CA SER A 297 24.35 -3.75 27.10
C SER A 297 25.62 -2.94 26.78
N VAL A 298 26.74 -3.64 26.73
CA VAL A 298 28.01 -3.16 26.17
C VAL A 298 28.22 -3.63 24.72
N GLY A 299 27.19 -4.22 24.11
CA GLY A 299 27.11 -4.49 22.68
C GLY A 299 25.83 -5.25 22.33
N THR A 300 25.10 -4.75 21.34
CA THR A 300 23.86 -5.34 20.80
C THR A 300 23.89 -5.38 19.28
N TRP A 301 23.76 -6.58 18.69
CA TRP A 301 23.73 -6.78 17.24
C TRP A 301 22.42 -7.45 16.82
N HIS A 302 21.55 -6.65 16.17
CA HIS A 302 20.26 -7.10 15.62
C HIS A 302 20.39 -7.73 14.22
N PHE A 303 21.40 -7.35 13.43
CA PHE A 303 21.61 -7.79 12.03
C PHE A 303 20.56 -7.35 10.98
N ASP A 304 19.70 -6.39 11.35
CA ASP A 304 18.61 -5.81 10.52
C ASP A 304 19.04 -4.97 9.31
N GLU A 305 20.34 -4.79 9.06
CA GLU A 305 20.82 -3.88 8.02
C GLU A 305 20.48 -4.40 6.61
N CYS A 306 19.83 -3.56 5.80
CA CYS A 306 19.35 -3.95 4.47
C CYS A 306 20.42 -4.54 3.53
N SER A 307 21.70 -4.17 3.70
CA SER A 307 22.83 -4.70 2.92
C SER A 307 24.18 -4.33 3.55
N GLY A 308 25.27 -4.93 3.05
CA GLY A 308 26.64 -4.57 3.41
C GLY A 308 27.34 -5.59 4.32
N ILE A 309 28.62 -5.30 4.63
CA ILE A 309 29.51 -6.18 5.41
C ILE A 309 29.66 -5.77 6.89
N VAL A 310 28.93 -4.76 7.34
CA VAL A 310 28.92 -4.33 8.74
C VAL A 310 27.78 -5.05 9.46
N ALA A 311 27.99 -5.40 10.72
CA ALA A 311 26.96 -5.67 11.71
C ALA A 311 27.04 -4.54 12.74
N GLU A 312 26.04 -3.68 12.79
CA GLU A 312 25.99 -2.49 13.62
C GLU A 312 25.76 -2.86 15.09
N ASP A 313 26.51 -2.23 15.99
CA ASP A 313 26.27 -2.28 17.43
C ASP A 313 25.46 -1.05 17.84
N THR A 314 24.20 -1.28 18.21
CA THR A 314 23.25 -0.21 18.55
C THR A 314 23.48 0.41 19.93
N SER A 315 24.28 -0.20 20.82
CA SER A 315 24.48 0.31 22.18
C SER A 315 25.82 1.01 22.41
N ASN A 316 26.94 0.47 21.93
CA ASN A 316 28.29 0.98 22.26
C ASN A 316 29.27 1.08 21.07
N ASN A 317 28.77 1.03 19.82
CA ASN A 317 29.55 1.21 18.59
C ASN A 317 30.72 0.20 18.43
N ASN A 318 30.63 -0.98 19.06
CA ASN A 318 31.45 -2.17 18.83
C ASN A 318 31.06 -2.87 17.50
N ASN A 319 31.01 -2.12 16.40
CA ASN A 319 30.54 -2.62 15.11
C ASN A 319 31.36 -3.83 14.64
N GLY A 320 30.64 -4.89 14.26
CA GLY A 320 31.21 -6.11 13.69
C GLY A 320 31.43 -6.01 12.19
N THR A 321 32.37 -6.81 11.68
CA THR A 321 32.58 -7.06 10.25
C THR A 321 32.20 -8.50 9.91
N LEU A 322 31.33 -8.66 8.92
CA LEU A 322 30.95 -9.93 8.33
C LEU A 322 32.11 -10.51 7.52
N VAL A 323 32.57 -11.71 7.90
CA VAL A 323 33.68 -12.40 7.21
C VAL A 323 33.16 -13.61 6.45
N ASN A 324 33.56 -13.72 5.18
CA ASN A 324 33.08 -14.72 4.21
C ASN A 324 31.56 -14.68 3.93
N ASN A 325 30.91 -13.55 4.24
CA ASN A 325 29.49 -13.28 3.96
C ASN A 325 28.51 -14.31 4.56
N PRO A 326 28.29 -14.29 5.90
CA PRO A 326 27.02 -14.74 6.50
C PRO A 326 25.83 -14.15 5.75
N VAL A 327 24.78 -14.93 5.53
CA VAL A 327 23.62 -14.53 4.73
C VAL A 327 22.57 -13.93 5.67
N ARG A 328 22.03 -12.75 5.33
CA ARG A 328 20.87 -12.20 6.04
C ARG A 328 19.60 -12.95 5.64
N VAL A 329 18.94 -13.54 6.62
CA VAL A 329 17.68 -14.31 6.51
C VAL A 329 16.61 -13.68 7.40
N ASN A 330 15.37 -14.15 7.38
CA ASN A 330 14.37 -13.69 8.35
C ASN A 330 14.73 -14.24 9.75
N GLY A 331 14.70 -13.36 10.75
CA GLY A 331 15.09 -13.67 12.12
C GLY A 331 13.97 -14.24 13.00
N ILE A 332 14.21 -14.24 14.31
CA ILE A 332 13.15 -14.26 15.32
C ILE A 332 12.55 -12.87 15.52
N ILE A 333 13.34 -11.82 15.26
CA ILE A 333 12.92 -10.43 15.10
C ILE A 333 13.61 -9.95 13.82
N GLY A 334 12.91 -9.26 12.92
CA GLY A 334 13.54 -8.63 11.75
C GLY A 334 14.39 -9.59 10.87
N LYS A 335 15.71 -9.38 10.84
CA LYS A 335 16.70 -10.19 10.11
C LYS A 335 17.77 -10.79 11.01
N ALA A 336 18.11 -12.04 10.73
CA ALA A 336 19.20 -12.76 11.39
C ALA A 336 20.33 -13.13 10.41
N LEU A 337 21.45 -13.64 10.93
CA LEU A 337 22.55 -14.16 10.12
C LEU A 337 22.60 -15.69 10.11
N GLU A 338 22.74 -16.26 8.90
CA GLU A 338 22.96 -17.68 8.65
C GLU A 338 24.46 -17.99 8.52
N PHE A 339 24.94 -18.94 9.33
CA PHE A 339 26.33 -19.40 9.42
C PHE A 339 26.45 -20.85 8.91
N ASP A 340 27.49 -21.13 8.12
CA ASP A 340 27.61 -22.36 7.32
C ASP A 340 28.38 -23.51 7.97
N GLY A 341 28.71 -23.41 9.26
CA GLY A 341 29.51 -24.41 9.95
C GLY A 341 30.97 -24.51 9.50
N THR A 342 31.47 -23.66 8.59
CA THR A 342 32.84 -23.78 8.03
C THR A 342 33.70 -22.53 8.16
N ASN A 343 33.28 -21.38 7.63
CA ASN A 343 34.14 -20.20 7.55
C ASN A 343 33.43 -18.84 7.66
N LYS A 344 32.10 -18.82 7.72
CA LYS A 344 31.30 -17.60 7.95
C LYS A 344 31.28 -17.25 9.43
N TYR A 345 31.47 -15.96 9.76
CA TYR A 345 31.39 -15.43 11.13
C TYR A 345 31.31 -13.90 11.15
N VAL A 346 30.97 -13.32 12.31
CA VAL A 346 31.15 -11.87 12.57
C VAL A 346 32.41 -11.67 13.41
N SER A 347 33.25 -10.71 13.01
CA SER A 347 34.47 -10.31 13.71
C SER A 347 34.27 -8.94 14.34
N ILE A 348 34.36 -8.83 15.66
CA ILE A 348 34.28 -7.57 16.40
C ILE A 348 35.68 -7.26 16.94
N SER A 349 36.17 -6.05 16.71
CA SER A 349 37.49 -5.63 17.16
C SER A 349 37.59 -5.64 18.68
N ASP A 350 38.81 -5.86 19.20
CA ASP A 350 39.06 -5.80 20.64
C ASP A 350 38.83 -4.38 21.18
N ASN A 351 38.14 -4.26 22.31
CA ASN A 351 37.77 -2.99 22.95
C ASN A 351 37.66 -3.17 24.47
N ASN A 352 38.12 -2.18 25.23
CA ASN A 352 38.05 -2.16 26.69
C ASN A 352 36.60 -2.23 27.23
N SER A 353 35.59 -1.83 26.45
CA SER A 353 34.17 -1.99 26.82
C SER A 353 33.74 -3.46 26.92
N LEU A 354 34.47 -4.36 26.24
CA LEU A 354 34.26 -5.81 26.23
C LEU A 354 35.15 -6.55 27.25
N ASP A 355 35.99 -5.85 28.02
CA ASP A 355 36.83 -6.43 29.08
C ASP A 355 36.09 -6.52 30.43
N ILE A 356 35.02 -7.31 30.42
CA ILE A 356 34.06 -7.45 31.51
C ILE A 356 34.63 -8.37 32.61
N THR A 357 34.67 -7.89 33.86
CA THR A 357 35.36 -8.58 34.98
C THR A 357 34.50 -9.01 36.16
N ASN A 358 33.52 -8.20 36.58
CA ASN A 358 32.81 -8.40 37.86
C ASN A 358 31.51 -9.20 37.69
N ALA A 359 30.71 -8.86 36.70
CA ALA A 359 29.46 -9.53 36.36
C ALA A 359 29.24 -9.43 34.85
N ILE A 360 28.55 -10.40 34.24
CA ILE A 360 28.31 -10.45 32.80
C ILE A 360 26.99 -11.17 32.51
N THR A 361 26.35 -10.78 31.41
CA THR A 361 25.35 -11.62 30.73
C THR A 361 25.71 -11.74 29.26
N LEU A 362 25.59 -12.96 28.73
CA LEU A 362 25.64 -13.26 27.30
C LEU A 362 24.27 -13.77 26.88
N GLU A 363 23.66 -13.13 25.90
CA GLU A 363 22.32 -13.43 25.40
C GLU A 363 22.33 -13.52 23.87
N ALA A 364 21.61 -14.49 23.32
CA ALA A 364 21.37 -14.60 21.89
C ALA A 364 20.16 -15.51 21.61
N TRP A 365 19.44 -15.21 20.53
CA TRP A 365 18.54 -16.17 19.91
C TRP A 365 19.30 -17.03 18.91
N VAL A 366 19.08 -18.34 18.97
CA VAL A 366 19.79 -19.30 18.13
C VAL A 366 18.89 -20.39 17.57
N LYS A 367 19.18 -20.79 16.34
CA LYS A 367 18.57 -21.94 15.67
C LYS A 367 19.68 -22.75 15.02
N SER A 368 20.20 -23.75 15.73
CA SER A 368 21.28 -24.59 15.18
C SER A 368 20.72 -25.71 14.32
N ASP A 369 21.30 -25.92 13.15
CA ASP A 369 20.86 -26.93 12.19
C ASP A 369 21.49 -28.32 12.43
N ARG A 370 22.46 -28.41 13.34
CA ARG A 370 23.21 -29.67 13.55
C ARG A 370 23.84 -29.80 14.92
N ILE A 371 23.82 -31.02 15.45
CA ILE A 371 24.56 -31.44 16.64
C ILE A 371 25.95 -31.97 16.26
N THR A 372 26.96 -31.65 17.08
CA THR A 372 28.31 -32.22 17.02
C THR A 372 28.76 -32.58 18.43
N GLN A 373 29.19 -33.82 18.64
CA GLN A 373 29.73 -34.30 19.91
C GLN A 373 31.05 -33.60 20.27
N ASP A 374 31.32 -33.42 21.57
CA ASP A 374 32.47 -32.72 22.21
C ASP A 374 33.88 -33.18 21.74
N ASN A 375 34.00 -34.25 20.95
CA ASN A 375 35.23 -34.68 20.28
C ASN A 375 35.47 -33.98 18.92
N GLY A 376 34.52 -33.16 18.46
CA GLY A 376 34.62 -32.33 17.26
C GLY A 376 34.80 -30.83 17.60
N PRO A 377 34.76 -29.94 16.60
CA PRO A 377 34.88 -28.51 16.83
C PRO A 377 33.69 -27.96 17.64
N THR A 378 33.94 -27.39 18.82
CA THR A 378 32.88 -26.80 19.65
C THR A 378 32.26 -25.60 18.95
N ARG A 379 30.95 -25.65 18.66
CA ARG A 379 30.24 -24.57 17.99
C ARG A 379 29.99 -23.40 18.95
N ARG A 380 30.32 -22.19 18.51
CA ARG A 380 30.30 -20.96 19.34
C ARG A 380 29.27 -20.00 18.81
N ILE A 381 28.45 -19.50 19.72
CA ILE A 381 27.50 -18.42 19.46
C ILE A 381 28.25 -17.10 19.68
N ILE A 382 28.89 -16.94 20.84
CA ILE A 382 29.70 -15.78 21.24
C ILE A 382 31.03 -16.27 21.84
N ASP A 383 32.18 -15.72 21.44
CA ASP A 383 33.51 -16.11 21.96
C ASP A 383 34.53 -14.93 21.99
N LYS A 384 34.94 -14.49 23.19
CA LYS A 384 36.08 -13.57 23.49
C LYS A 384 37.32 -14.35 24.00
N GLY A 385 37.27 -15.68 24.02
CA GLY A 385 38.27 -16.56 24.65
C GLY A 385 38.19 -16.63 26.18
N VAL A 386 37.81 -15.54 26.86
CA VAL A 386 37.63 -15.48 28.34
C VAL A 386 36.19 -15.63 28.81
N TYR A 387 35.21 -15.28 27.98
CA TYR A 387 33.79 -15.60 28.18
C TYR A 387 33.17 -16.09 26.87
N ILE A 388 32.22 -17.02 26.99
CA ILE A 388 31.76 -17.85 25.88
C ILE A 388 30.30 -18.29 26.08
N LEU A 389 29.49 -18.16 25.03
CA LEU A 389 28.18 -18.82 24.89
C LEU A 389 28.22 -19.78 23.68
N ALA A 390 27.70 -20.99 23.84
CA ALA A 390 27.84 -22.07 22.86
C ALA A 390 26.65 -23.04 22.87
N ALA A 391 26.36 -23.65 21.71
CA ALA A 391 25.41 -24.75 21.56
C ALA A 391 25.97 -25.79 20.57
N SER A 392 26.20 -27.02 21.04
CA SER A 392 26.71 -28.16 20.25
C SER A 392 25.88 -29.43 20.50
N ASP A 393 26.47 -30.46 21.08
CA ASP A 393 25.86 -31.53 21.89
C ASP A 393 25.47 -31.08 23.31
N LYS A 394 25.82 -29.85 23.67
CA LYS A 394 25.38 -29.15 24.87
C LYS A 394 25.28 -27.65 24.63
N ALA A 395 24.27 -27.02 25.23
CA ALA A 395 24.28 -25.58 25.45
C ALA A 395 25.12 -25.30 26.70
N TYR A 396 26.00 -24.31 26.63
CA TYR A 396 26.79 -23.91 27.79
C TYR A 396 27.22 -22.46 27.78
N PHE A 397 27.28 -21.93 28.98
CA PHE A 397 27.92 -20.67 29.30
C PHE A 397 29.24 -20.97 30.04
N LYS A 398 30.32 -20.32 29.63
CA LYS A 398 31.68 -20.53 30.17
C LYS A 398 32.42 -19.22 30.35
N ILE A 399 33.14 -19.12 31.47
CA ILE A 399 34.05 -18.02 31.79
C ILE A 399 35.41 -18.58 32.22
N TYR A 400 36.47 -17.77 32.16
CA TYR A 400 37.77 -18.07 32.77
C TYR A 400 37.98 -17.18 33.99
N VAL A 401 38.46 -17.79 35.08
CA VAL A 401 38.73 -17.13 36.36
C VAL A 401 40.06 -17.67 36.87
N ASN A 402 41.06 -16.81 37.03
CA ASN A 402 42.43 -17.17 37.39
C ASN A 402 43.03 -18.24 36.44
N CYS A 403 42.83 -18.05 35.13
CA CYS A 403 43.23 -18.97 34.05
C CYS A 403 42.55 -20.36 34.10
N VAL A 404 41.50 -20.57 34.91
CA VAL A 404 40.74 -21.82 35.00
C VAL A 404 39.34 -21.64 34.43
N SER A 405 38.96 -22.47 33.46
CA SER A 405 37.61 -22.45 32.90
C SER A 405 36.56 -22.90 33.92
N LYS A 406 35.45 -22.17 33.98
CA LYS A 406 34.26 -22.47 34.78
C LYS A 406 33.06 -22.45 33.84
N SER A 407 32.15 -23.42 33.97
CA SER A 407 31.00 -23.51 33.07
C SER A 407 29.79 -24.17 33.71
N VAL A 408 28.63 -23.81 33.18
CA VAL A 408 27.33 -24.44 33.41
C VAL A 408 26.81 -24.92 32.06
N GLU A 409 26.23 -26.12 32.01
CA GLU A 409 25.86 -26.79 30.76
C GLU A 409 24.55 -27.58 30.87
N LYS A 410 23.82 -27.64 29.76
CA LYS A 410 22.62 -28.46 29.53
C LYS A 410 22.87 -29.31 28.27
N SER A 411 22.52 -30.59 28.29
CA SER A 411 22.54 -31.43 27.09
C SER A 411 21.69 -30.81 25.97
N TRP A 412 22.24 -30.80 24.75
CA TRP A 412 21.58 -30.32 23.53
C TRP A 412 21.24 -31.54 22.68
N THR A 413 19.97 -31.67 22.34
CA THR A 413 19.41 -32.90 21.78
C THR A 413 18.76 -32.63 20.42
N CYS A 414 18.33 -33.68 19.72
CA CYS A 414 17.71 -33.55 18.41
C CYS A 414 16.40 -32.74 18.42
N SER A 415 15.74 -32.59 19.57
CA SER A 415 14.59 -31.68 19.72
C SER A 415 14.98 -30.20 19.83
N ASP A 416 16.24 -29.89 20.19
CA ASP A 416 16.77 -28.52 20.23
C ASP A 416 17.42 -28.10 18.88
N THR A 417 17.25 -28.91 17.83
CA THR A 417 17.87 -28.70 16.50
C THR A 417 16.82 -28.26 15.49
N GLY A 418 17.10 -27.21 14.72
CA GLY A 418 16.15 -26.65 13.75
C GLY A 418 14.98 -25.87 14.37
N VAL A 419 15.07 -25.54 15.67
CA VAL A 419 14.09 -24.75 16.44
C VAL A 419 14.81 -23.51 17.02
N TRP A 420 14.10 -22.39 17.13
CA TRP A 420 14.61 -21.19 17.79
C TRP A 420 14.63 -21.39 19.31
N HIS A 421 15.75 -21.03 19.93
CA HIS A 421 15.91 -21.00 21.38
C HIS A 421 16.58 -19.71 21.83
N HIS A 422 16.10 -19.15 22.94
CA HIS A 422 16.70 -18.02 23.63
C HIS A 422 17.69 -18.53 24.66
N LEU A 423 18.99 -18.29 24.48
CA LEU A 423 20.03 -18.76 25.39
C LEU A 423 20.65 -17.59 26.15
N VAL A 424 20.61 -17.66 27.48
CA VAL A 424 21.17 -16.62 28.35
C VAL A 424 22.11 -17.23 29.39
N GLY A 425 23.35 -16.76 29.42
CA GLY A 425 24.35 -17.11 30.44
C GLY A 425 24.67 -15.93 31.33
N THR A 426 24.42 -16.01 32.64
CA THR A 426 24.68 -14.92 33.60
C THR A 426 25.73 -15.30 34.64
N TYR A 427 26.59 -14.36 35.02
CA TYR A 427 27.52 -14.51 36.14
C TYR A 427 27.66 -13.22 36.94
N ASP A 428 27.68 -13.32 38.27
CA ASP A 428 28.08 -12.22 39.17
C ASP A 428 29.08 -12.71 40.23
N SER A 429 30.30 -12.18 40.23
CA SER A 429 31.33 -12.49 41.22
C SER A 429 30.95 -12.14 42.66
N ALA A 430 30.00 -11.23 42.87
CA ALA A 430 29.47 -10.86 44.19
C ALA A 430 28.22 -11.67 44.61
N GLY A 431 27.56 -12.37 43.67
CA GLY A 431 26.25 -13.00 43.87
C GLY A 431 26.20 -14.22 44.81
N GLY A 432 27.32 -14.62 45.42
CA GLY A 432 27.36 -15.69 46.41
C GLY A 432 27.14 -17.09 45.83
N CYS A 433 26.16 -17.83 46.34
CA CYS A 433 25.88 -19.21 45.91
C CYS A 433 25.05 -19.23 44.60
N ASN A 434 25.35 -20.17 43.71
CA ASN A 434 24.68 -20.32 42.40
C ASN A 434 24.76 -19.05 41.54
N ASN A 435 25.88 -18.34 41.64
CA ASN A 435 26.10 -17.05 41.00
C ASN A 435 26.51 -17.14 39.52
N MET A 436 26.71 -18.34 38.97
CA MET A 436 26.83 -18.59 37.53
C MET A 436 25.63 -19.43 37.07
N LYS A 437 24.91 -18.99 36.03
CA LYS A 437 23.64 -19.59 35.58
C LYS A 437 23.55 -19.69 34.05
N LEU A 438 22.76 -20.64 33.57
CA LEU A 438 22.37 -20.82 32.17
C LEU A 438 20.87 -21.00 32.10
N TYR A 439 20.23 -20.20 31.25
CA TYR A 439 18.80 -20.23 30.94
C TYR A 439 18.59 -20.62 29.48
N GLN A 440 17.45 -21.25 29.21
CA GLN A 440 16.91 -21.50 27.88
C GLN A 440 15.42 -21.16 27.89
N ASP A 441 14.97 -20.35 26.93
CA ASP A 441 13.55 -20.03 26.72
C ASP A 441 12.87 -19.47 27.99
N GLY A 442 13.57 -18.55 28.67
CA GLY A 442 13.18 -17.99 29.97
C GLY A 442 13.39 -18.90 31.19
N VAL A 443 13.70 -20.19 31.01
CA VAL A 443 13.78 -21.20 32.09
C VAL A 443 15.22 -21.47 32.53
N LEU A 444 15.47 -21.50 33.85
CA LEU A 444 16.79 -21.84 34.41
C LEU A 444 17.12 -23.32 34.20
N MET A 445 18.20 -23.61 33.45
CA MET A 445 18.60 -24.97 33.08
C MET A 445 19.75 -25.52 33.92
N ALA A 446 20.71 -24.67 34.29
CA ALA A 446 21.87 -25.07 35.09
C ALA A 446 22.43 -23.89 35.90
N GLN A 447 22.99 -24.17 37.07
CA GLN A 447 23.66 -23.17 37.91
C GLN A 447 24.81 -23.77 38.72
N THR A 448 25.80 -22.96 39.08
CA THR A 448 26.90 -23.35 39.97
C THR A 448 27.51 -22.14 40.68
N THR A 449 28.32 -22.39 41.71
CA THR A 449 29.03 -21.34 42.47
C THR A 449 30.46 -21.17 41.93
N VAL A 450 30.82 -19.95 41.54
CA VAL A 450 32.16 -19.60 41.04
C VAL A 450 32.70 -18.38 41.78
N THR A 451 33.90 -18.51 42.35
CA THR A 451 34.59 -17.45 43.10
C THR A 451 35.75 -16.86 42.30
N GLY A 452 35.80 -15.54 42.19
CA GLY A 452 36.85 -14.77 41.53
C GLY A 452 36.27 -13.77 40.52
N LYS A 453 37.13 -13.09 39.77
CA LYS A 453 36.73 -12.21 38.66
C LYS A 453 36.98 -12.91 37.33
N ILE A 454 36.21 -12.53 36.31
CA ILE A 454 36.47 -12.98 34.94
C ILE A 454 37.84 -12.42 34.51
N ASP A 455 38.67 -13.26 33.89
CA ASP A 455 39.95 -12.85 33.31
C ASP A 455 39.70 -11.96 32.08
N THR A 456 40.55 -10.95 31.83
CA THR A 456 40.51 -10.13 30.59
C THR A 456 41.63 -10.53 29.62
N ASN A 457 41.46 -10.21 28.34
CA ASN A 457 42.46 -10.49 27.31
C ASN A 457 42.32 -9.55 26.11
N SER A 458 43.35 -9.45 25.28
CA SER A 458 43.29 -8.70 24.01
C SER A 458 42.83 -9.57 22.82
N SER A 459 41.93 -10.53 23.05
CA SER A 459 41.33 -11.32 21.97
C SER A 459 40.18 -10.55 21.36
N ILE A 460 40.01 -10.63 20.04
CA ILE A 460 38.80 -10.15 19.37
C ILE A 460 37.56 -10.93 19.81
N LEU A 461 36.41 -10.26 19.86
CA LEU A 461 35.11 -10.88 20.06
C LEU A 461 34.62 -11.48 18.73
N ASN A 462 34.00 -12.65 18.78
CA ASN A 462 33.52 -13.36 17.61
C ASN A 462 32.07 -13.82 17.82
N ILE A 463 31.23 -13.64 16.80
CA ILE A 463 29.90 -14.25 16.73
C ILE A 463 29.93 -15.35 15.67
N GLY A 464 29.42 -16.54 16.00
CA GLY A 464 29.39 -17.71 15.12
C GLY A 464 30.70 -18.51 15.01
N ARG A 465 31.76 -18.21 15.78
CA ARG A 465 33.01 -18.98 15.74
C ARG A 465 33.87 -18.99 17.02
N GLN A 466 34.74 -20.00 17.11
CA GLN A 466 35.78 -20.17 18.12
C GLN A 466 37.13 -19.61 17.65
N GLY A 467 37.34 -18.30 17.81
CA GLY A 467 38.63 -17.63 17.58
C GLY A 467 39.35 -18.09 16.29
N PRO A 468 40.66 -18.41 16.34
CA PRO A 468 41.41 -18.93 15.18
C PRO A 468 41.22 -20.44 14.94
N THR A 469 40.47 -21.15 15.79
CA THR A 469 40.35 -22.62 15.77
C THR A 469 39.18 -23.10 14.91
N THR A 470 38.88 -24.40 14.92
CA THR A 470 37.88 -25.04 14.04
C THR A 470 36.43 -24.89 14.48
N GLY A 471 36.14 -24.42 15.70
CA GLY A 471 34.75 -24.26 16.17
C GLY A 471 33.97 -23.24 15.36
N ARG A 472 32.85 -23.64 14.76
CA ARG A 472 32.02 -22.81 13.85
C ARG A 472 30.55 -23.10 14.07
N PHE A 473 29.72 -22.06 14.17
CA PHE A 473 28.28 -22.21 14.26
C PHE A 473 27.69 -22.61 12.91
N ASP A 474 26.61 -23.38 12.96
CA ASP A 474 25.96 -24.06 11.84
C ASP A 474 24.45 -23.90 12.09
N GLY A 475 23.83 -23.00 11.34
CA GLY A 475 22.49 -22.46 11.59
C GLY A 475 22.46 -20.94 11.75
N ILE A 476 21.39 -20.43 12.36
CA ILE A 476 21.03 -19.00 12.41
C ILE A 476 21.26 -18.43 13.83
N ILE A 477 21.79 -17.21 13.93
CA ILE A 477 21.92 -16.43 15.19
C ILE A 477 21.29 -15.06 14.99
N ASP A 478 20.58 -14.58 16.01
CA ASP A 478 19.83 -13.33 16.06
C ASP A 478 19.90 -12.66 17.44
N GLU A 479 19.55 -11.37 17.53
CA GLU A 479 19.40 -10.61 18.79
C GLU A 479 20.54 -10.84 19.80
N VAL A 480 21.79 -10.64 19.36
CA VAL A 480 22.97 -10.93 20.19
C VAL A 480 23.26 -9.76 21.13
N LYS A 481 23.25 -9.98 22.44
CA LYS A 481 23.45 -8.95 23.47
C LYS A 481 24.48 -9.36 24.51
N ILE A 482 25.28 -8.40 24.96
CA ILE A 482 26.29 -8.59 26.02
C ILE A 482 26.11 -7.51 27.08
N TYR A 483 25.88 -7.89 28.33
CA TYR A 483 25.75 -6.95 29.46
C TYR A 483 26.96 -7.03 30.39
N ASN A 484 27.35 -5.90 30.99
CA ASN A 484 28.41 -5.84 32.02
C ASN A 484 27.87 -6.09 33.46
N ARG A 485 26.66 -6.68 33.55
CA ARG A 485 25.96 -7.11 34.75
C ARG A 485 25.30 -8.48 34.54
N ALA A 486 24.95 -9.16 35.62
CA ALA A 486 24.06 -10.32 35.55
C ALA A 486 22.60 -9.85 35.46
N LEU A 487 21.85 -10.33 34.47
CA LEU A 487 20.39 -10.18 34.44
C LEU A 487 19.75 -11.03 35.55
N THR A 488 18.62 -10.57 36.08
CA THR A 488 17.77 -11.34 37.01
C THR A 488 17.01 -12.44 36.27
N ALA A 489 16.33 -13.33 37.00
CA ALA A 489 15.49 -14.34 36.35
C ALA A 489 14.25 -13.71 35.69
N GLU A 490 13.76 -12.63 36.27
CA GLU A 490 12.61 -11.85 35.83
C GLU A 490 12.93 -11.12 34.51
N GLU A 491 14.08 -10.44 34.43
CA GLU A 491 14.55 -9.79 33.19
C GLU A 491 14.74 -10.81 32.05
N VAL A 492 15.29 -12.00 32.34
CA VAL A 492 15.46 -13.06 31.34
C VAL A 492 14.12 -13.58 30.82
N VAL A 493 13.09 -13.67 31.68
CA VAL A 493 11.73 -14.02 31.26
C VAL A 493 11.09 -12.90 30.44
N GLU A 494 11.29 -11.63 30.81
CA GLU A 494 10.80 -10.47 30.07
C GLU A 494 11.43 -10.37 28.67
N HIS A 495 12.75 -10.56 28.57
CA HIS A 495 13.48 -10.61 27.29
C HIS A 495 12.98 -11.77 26.39
N TYR A 496 12.65 -12.93 26.98
CA TYR A 496 12.07 -14.04 26.22
C TYR A 496 10.63 -13.78 25.77
N GLN A 497 9.76 -13.27 26.65
CA GLN A 497 8.34 -13.07 26.35
C GLN A 497 8.08 -11.89 25.41
N SER A 498 8.91 -10.84 25.45
CA SER A 498 8.80 -9.67 24.55
C SER A 498 9.06 -10.01 23.08
N THR A 499 9.67 -11.15 22.76
CA THR A 499 9.77 -11.65 21.37
C THR A 499 8.59 -12.51 20.95
N LEU A 500 7.70 -12.88 21.88
CA LEU A 500 6.53 -13.74 21.63
C LEU A 500 5.21 -12.97 21.62
N SER A 501 5.22 -11.69 21.99
CA SER A 501 4.06 -10.79 21.89
C SER A 501 3.86 -10.31 20.46
N ASP A 502 2.60 -10.27 20.02
CA ASP A 502 2.21 -9.52 18.83
C ASP A 502 2.47 -8.03 19.06
N ASN A 503 3.11 -7.39 18.09
CA ASN A 503 3.43 -5.95 18.09
C ASN A 503 2.90 -5.25 16.83
N THR A 504 2.08 -5.93 16.03
CA THR A 504 1.47 -5.37 14.83
C THR A 504 0.04 -4.93 15.12
N PRO A 505 -0.34 -3.67 14.85
CA PRO A 505 -1.72 -3.25 15.01
C PRO A 505 -2.63 -3.86 13.92
N PRO A 506 -3.89 -4.15 14.25
CA PRO A 506 -4.85 -4.70 13.30
C PRO A 506 -5.22 -3.64 12.27
N LYS A 507 -5.79 -4.06 11.14
CA LYS A 507 -6.16 -3.17 10.02
C LYS A 507 -7.65 -3.17 9.82
N SER A 508 -8.29 -2.01 9.98
CA SER A 508 -9.72 -1.83 9.77
C SER A 508 -10.06 -1.26 8.40
N GLN A 509 -11.23 -1.64 7.89
CA GLN A 509 -11.76 -1.16 6.62
C GLN A 509 -13.24 -0.82 6.76
N LEU A 510 -13.57 0.43 6.48
CA LEU A 510 -14.96 0.85 6.24
C LEU A 510 -15.45 0.31 4.89
N GLN A 511 -16.46 -0.54 4.96
CA GLN A 511 -17.22 -1.07 3.85
C GLN A 511 -18.60 -0.40 3.78
N VAL A 512 -19.15 -0.34 2.58
CA VAL A 512 -20.54 0.05 2.35
C VAL A 512 -21.21 -1.03 1.54
N VAL A 513 -22.34 -1.51 2.06
CA VAL A 513 -23.23 -2.53 1.49
C VAL A 513 -24.45 -1.80 0.93
N GLY A 514 -24.49 -1.64 -0.39
CA GLY A 514 -25.48 -0.85 -1.11
C GLY A 514 -24.84 0.00 -2.22
N SER A 515 -25.63 0.89 -2.81
CA SER A 515 -25.17 1.81 -3.87
C SER A 515 -24.20 2.85 -3.30
N LYS A 516 -22.94 2.78 -3.72
CA LYS A 516 -21.85 3.67 -3.25
C LYS A 516 -21.01 4.22 -4.41
N TYR A 517 -20.40 5.38 -4.21
CA TYR A 517 -19.48 5.98 -5.18
C TYR A 517 -18.46 6.90 -4.52
N GLN A 518 -17.17 6.75 -4.83
CA GLN A 518 -16.10 7.49 -4.14
C GLN A 518 -15.49 8.60 -5.02
N VAL A 519 -15.35 9.81 -4.45
CA VAL A 519 -14.70 10.99 -5.03
C VAL A 519 -13.61 11.48 -4.07
N GLY A 520 -12.34 11.22 -4.40
CA GLY A 520 -11.24 11.44 -3.46
C GLY A 520 -11.49 10.70 -2.13
N ASN A 521 -11.47 11.43 -1.02
CA ASN A 521 -11.73 10.90 0.32
C ASN A 521 -13.21 10.99 0.76
N LYS A 522 -14.15 11.14 -0.18
CA LYS A 522 -15.61 11.17 0.06
C LYS A 522 -16.30 9.98 -0.59
N ILE A 523 -17.16 9.25 0.12
CA ILE A 523 -18.03 8.18 -0.43
C ILE A 523 -19.49 8.63 -0.39
N TYR A 524 -20.07 8.84 -1.56
CA TYR A 524 -21.50 9.10 -1.76
C TYR A 524 -22.28 7.79 -1.68
N ILE A 525 -23.37 7.76 -0.90
CA ILE A 525 -24.20 6.56 -0.70
C ILE A 525 -25.69 6.92 -0.75
N SER A 526 -26.54 5.94 -1.07
CA SER A 526 -28.00 6.12 -0.99
C SER A 526 -28.53 5.93 0.44
N THR A 527 -29.72 6.46 0.74
CA THR A 527 -30.39 6.31 2.05
C THR A 527 -30.70 4.86 2.45
N ASN A 528 -30.62 3.92 1.51
CA ASN A 528 -30.84 2.48 1.76
C ASN A 528 -29.52 1.70 1.91
N SER A 529 -28.38 2.38 1.74
CA SER A 529 -27.05 1.79 1.86
C SER A 529 -26.63 1.72 3.32
N LYS A 530 -25.86 0.69 3.66
CA LYS A 530 -25.44 0.36 5.01
C LYS A 530 -23.93 0.49 5.11
N ILE A 531 -23.43 1.10 6.19
CA ILE A 531 -21.99 1.17 6.45
C ILE A 531 -21.62 0.11 7.49
N THR A 532 -20.59 -0.67 7.21
CA THR A 532 -20.01 -1.66 8.11
C THR A 532 -18.52 -1.46 8.22
N ILE A 533 -17.94 -1.67 9.40
CA ILE A 533 -16.47 -1.68 9.57
C ILE A 533 -16.06 -3.12 9.88
N ILE A 534 -15.09 -3.63 9.12
CA ILE A 534 -14.41 -4.88 9.44
C ILE A 534 -13.00 -4.55 9.91
N ALA A 535 -12.37 -5.46 10.63
CA ALA A 535 -10.93 -5.43 10.84
C ALA A 535 -10.38 -6.84 10.74
N GLU A 536 -9.18 -6.94 10.19
CA GLU A 536 -8.39 -8.16 10.11
C GLU A 536 -7.06 -7.90 10.80
N ASP A 537 -6.53 -8.93 11.46
CA ASP A 537 -5.25 -8.87 12.12
C ASP A 537 -4.28 -9.78 11.36
N ASP A 538 -3.18 -9.19 10.88
CA ASP A 538 -2.20 -9.91 10.09
C ASP A 538 -1.24 -10.66 11.01
N LEU A 539 -0.58 -11.71 10.50
CA LEU A 539 0.52 -12.33 11.23
C LEU A 539 1.64 -11.31 11.44
N SER A 540 2.04 -11.09 12.68
CA SER A 540 3.29 -10.39 13.03
C SER A 540 4.48 -11.05 12.34
N ILE A 541 5.61 -10.35 12.29
CA ILE A 541 6.86 -10.86 11.67
C ILE A 541 7.37 -12.16 12.33
N ASN A 542 6.90 -12.47 13.54
CA ASN A 542 7.24 -13.64 14.35
C ASN A 542 6.24 -14.80 14.17
N GLY A 543 5.20 -14.63 13.35
CA GLY A 543 4.14 -15.63 13.11
C GLY A 543 3.10 -15.73 14.23
N VAL A 544 3.10 -14.79 15.17
CA VAL A 544 2.07 -14.62 16.21
C VAL A 544 0.98 -13.68 15.67
N VAL A 545 -0.27 -13.94 16.02
CA VAL A 545 -1.40 -13.02 15.78
C VAL A 545 -2.29 -13.03 17.02
N SER A 546 -2.55 -11.87 17.62
CA SER A 546 -3.37 -11.77 18.83
C SER A 546 -4.87 -11.74 18.49
N GLY A 547 -5.22 -11.23 17.32
CA GLY A 547 -6.57 -11.12 16.78
C GLY A 547 -7.30 -9.88 17.26
N VAL A 548 -8.16 -9.33 16.40
CA VAL A 548 -8.96 -8.13 16.71
C VAL A 548 -9.79 -8.31 17.98
N LYS A 549 -9.58 -7.40 18.95
CA LYS A 549 -10.32 -7.28 20.21
C LYS A 549 -11.55 -6.39 19.99
N GLU A 550 -11.33 -5.14 19.58
CA GLU A 550 -12.38 -4.12 19.49
C GLU A 550 -12.18 -3.21 18.26
N ILE A 551 -13.29 -2.65 17.77
CA ILE A 551 -13.30 -1.64 16.69
C ILE A 551 -14.03 -0.42 17.23
N TYR A 552 -13.45 0.76 17.06
CA TYR A 552 -14.03 2.03 17.51
C TYR A 552 -14.37 2.91 16.32
N TYR A 553 -15.45 3.68 16.42
CA TYR A 553 -15.85 4.63 15.38
C TYR A 553 -16.51 5.90 15.93
N SER A 554 -16.35 7.01 15.23
CA SER A 554 -17.10 8.25 15.45
C SER A 554 -17.78 8.70 14.16
N ILE A 555 -18.84 9.49 14.27
CA ILE A 555 -19.48 10.17 13.13
C ILE A 555 -19.49 11.66 13.46
N ASP A 556 -18.82 12.45 12.62
CA ASP A 556 -18.53 13.90 12.72
C ASP A 556 -17.73 14.35 13.95
N SER A 557 -17.89 13.68 15.09
CA SER A 557 -17.15 13.91 16.32
C SER A 557 -15.65 13.57 16.21
N THR A 558 -14.81 14.35 16.88
CA THR A 558 -13.36 14.10 17.05
C THR A 558 -13.02 13.44 18.39
N SER A 559 -13.81 13.71 19.44
CA SER A 559 -13.52 13.30 20.83
C SER A 559 -14.37 12.13 21.33
N THR A 560 -15.34 11.64 20.55
CA THR A 560 -16.28 10.60 21.01
C THR A 560 -16.30 9.38 20.10
N TYR A 561 -15.72 8.27 20.56
CA TYR A 561 -15.76 6.99 19.86
C TYR A 561 -16.75 6.03 20.51
N SER A 562 -17.55 5.38 19.67
CA SER A 562 -18.47 4.30 20.02
C SER A 562 -17.84 2.96 19.68
N LEU A 563 -18.08 1.95 20.52
CA LEU A 563 -17.67 0.58 20.23
C LEU A 563 -18.52 -0.02 19.10
N TYR A 564 -17.86 -0.51 18.05
CA TYR A 564 -18.45 -1.15 16.88
C TYR A 564 -18.41 -2.68 17.02
N SER A 565 -19.21 -3.24 17.93
CA SER A 565 -19.19 -4.69 18.20
C SER A 565 -20.33 -5.48 17.54
N SER A 566 -19.96 -6.59 16.91
CA SER A 566 -20.46 -7.92 17.24
C SER A 566 -19.35 -8.92 16.95
N THR A 567 -19.27 -10.00 17.72
CA THR A 567 -18.19 -11.01 17.71
C THR A 567 -17.68 -11.37 16.30
N PRO A 568 -16.36 -11.40 16.06
CA PRO A 568 -15.80 -11.87 14.80
C PRO A 568 -16.27 -13.29 14.45
N PRO A 569 -16.50 -13.62 13.16
CA PRO A 569 -16.35 -12.80 11.97
C PRO A 569 -17.71 -12.31 11.42
N ALA A 570 -18.40 -11.42 12.13
CA ALA A 570 -19.61 -10.75 11.64
C ALA A 570 -19.68 -9.30 12.12
N GLY A 571 -19.51 -8.36 11.19
CA GLY A 571 -19.47 -6.92 11.48
C GLY A 571 -20.69 -6.42 12.26
N GLY A 572 -20.44 -5.42 13.12
CA GLY A 572 -21.43 -4.82 14.01
C GLY A 572 -22.66 -4.25 13.30
N LEU A 573 -23.61 -3.72 14.08
CA LEU A 573 -24.85 -3.18 13.53
C LEU A 573 -24.54 -2.13 12.44
N PRO A 574 -25.13 -2.25 11.24
CA PRO A 574 -24.85 -1.32 10.14
C PRO A 574 -25.30 0.09 10.49
N ILE A 575 -24.45 1.07 10.19
CA ILE A 575 -24.79 2.49 10.34
C ILE A 575 -25.73 2.88 9.20
N TYR A 576 -26.82 3.57 9.55
CA TYR A 576 -27.80 4.15 8.62
C TYR A 576 -27.83 5.67 8.82
N PRO A 577 -26.96 6.45 8.14
CA PRO A 577 -26.99 7.89 8.26
C PRO A 577 -28.21 8.46 7.50
N SER A 578 -28.79 9.54 8.01
CA SER A 578 -29.80 10.32 7.30
C SER A 578 -29.17 11.10 6.13
N LEU A 579 -29.93 11.92 5.41
CA LEU A 579 -29.39 12.75 4.33
C LEU A 579 -28.41 13.79 4.90
N GLY A 580 -27.19 13.85 4.38
CA GLY A 580 -26.15 14.73 4.92
C GLY A 580 -24.74 14.39 4.43
N THR A 581 -23.77 15.18 4.87
CA THR A 581 -22.34 14.84 4.78
C THR A 581 -21.83 14.56 6.19
N TYR A 582 -21.08 13.47 6.32
CA TYR A 582 -20.57 12.93 7.58
C TYR A 582 -19.07 12.68 7.46
N THR A 583 -18.34 12.79 8.56
CA THR A 583 -16.93 12.38 8.67
C THR A 583 -16.85 11.20 9.62
N ILE A 584 -16.68 9.99 9.08
CA ILE A 584 -16.53 8.78 9.89
C ILE A 584 -15.05 8.59 10.18
N ARG A 585 -14.69 8.54 11.46
CA ARG A 585 -13.35 8.19 11.93
C ARG A 585 -13.41 6.84 12.61
N TYR A 586 -12.41 5.98 12.43
CA TYR A 586 -12.43 4.63 12.99
C TYR A 586 -11.03 4.04 13.13
N TYR A 587 -10.87 3.10 14.06
CA TYR A 587 -9.64 2.34 14.31
C TYR A 587 -9.98 1.00 14.97
N ALA A 588 -9.08 0.04 14.90
CA ALA A 588 -9.16 -1.23 15.63
C ALA A 588 -8.07 -1.36 16.71
N ILE A 589 -8.34 -2.21 17.70
CA ILE A 589 -7.40 -2.66 18.74
C ILE A 589 -7.40 -4.19 18.72
N ASP A 590 -6.23 -4.81 18.88
CA ASP A 590 -6.07 -6.27 18.97
C ASP A 590 -6.09 -6.77 20.44
N GLN A 591 -5.92 -8.07 20.67
CA GLN A 591 -5.88 -8.63 22.03
C GLN A 591 -4.59 -8.32 22.80
N SER A 592 -3.56 -7.82 22.12
CA SER A 592 -2.30 -7.33 22.70
C SER A 592 -2.29 -5.81 22.95
N ASP A 593 -3.43 -5.13 22.77
CA ASP A 593 -3.63 -3.68 22.91
C ASP A 593 -2.86 -2.82 21.88
N ASN A 594 -2.36 -3.42 20.80
CA ASN A 594 -1.84 -2.71 19.64
C ASN A 594 -2.99 -1.95 18.95
N THR A 595 -2.85 -0.64 18.85
CA THR A 595 -3.90 0.25 18.33
C THR A 595 -3.57 0.72 16.91
N GLU A 596 -4.54 0.57 16.00
CA GLU A 596 -4.43 1.06 14.63
C GLU A 596 -4.38 2.59 14.56
N LYS A 597 -3.62 3.14 13.61
CA LYS A 597 -3.67 4.57 13.28
C LYS A 597 -5.07 4.96 12.80
N LEU A 598 -5.56 6.09 13.30
CA LEU A 598 -6.91 6.57 13.04
C LEU A 598 -7.23 6.73 11.54
N ASN A 599 -8.12 5.89 11.02
CA ASN A 599 -8.68 6.04 9.69
C ASN A 599 -9.75 7.14 9.68
N THR A 600 -9.83 7.91 8.59
CA THR A 600 -10.86 8.94 8.39
C THR A 600 -11.43 8.87 6.97
N MET A 601 -12.76 8.85 6.87
CA MET A 601 -13.49 8.81 5.59
C MET A 601 -14.70 9.74 5.65
N MET A 602 -14.87 10.60 4.65
CA MET A 602 -16.12 11.37 4.53
C MET A 602 -17.18 10.54 3.80
N ILE A 603 -18.43 10.59 4.25
CA ILE A 603 -19.59 9.94 3.62
C ILE A 603 -20.61 11.02 3.24
N VAL A 604 -21.24 10.91 2.08
CA VAL A 604 -22.33 11.81 1.66
C VAL A 604 -23.58 10.97 1.36
N VAL A 605 -24.57 11.01 2.23
CA VAL A 605 -25.86 10.33 1.99
C VAL A 605 -26.77 11.26 1.21
N THR A 606 -27.26 10.78 0.07
CA THR A 606 -28.08 11.59 -0.86
C THR A 606 -29.30 10.83 -1.37
N THR A 607 -30.35 11.57 -1.72
CA THR A 607 -31.51 11.06 -2.49
C THR A 607 -31.21 10.94 -3.97
N VAL A 608 -30.12 11.54 -4.45
CA VAL A 608 -29.67 11.41 -5.84
C VAL A 608 -29.32 9.95 -6.08
N THR A 609 -30.18 9.26 -6.81
CA THR A 609 -29.96 7.89 -7.24
C THR A 609 -28.67 7.86 -8.05
N ILE A 610 -27.67 7.09 -7.58
CA ILE A 610 -26.49 6.78 -8.39
C ILE A 610 -27.00 5.91 -9.55
N GLN A 611 -27.20 6.53 -10.71
CA GLN A 611 -27.66 5.84 -11.91
C GLN A 611 -26.50 5.62 -12.86
N ASP A 612 -26.25 4.36 -13.18
CA ASP A 612 -25.32 3.99 -14.22
C ASP A 612 -25.87 4.42 -15.58
N ILE A 613 -25.20 5.38 -16.23
CA ILE A 613 -25.35 5.54 -17.67
C ILE A 613 -24.67 4.35 -18.34
N GLU A 614 -25.39 3.67 -19.22
CA GLU A 614 -24.89 2.63 -20.12
C GLU A 614 -24.89 3.17 -21.55
N ILE A 615 -23.86 2.84 -22.34
CA ILE A 615 -23.87 3.06 -23.78
C ILE A 615 -24.39 1.81 -24.50
N LYS A 616 -25.65 1.87 -24.95
CA LYS A 616 -26.23 0.83 -25.81
C LYS A 616 -25.71 0.99 -27.23
N ILE A 617 -25.13 -0.09 -27.73
CA ILE A 617 -24.53 -0.18 -29.06
C ILE A 617 -25.52 -0.94 -29.94
N GLY A 618 -25.97 -0.33 -31.04
CA GLY A 618 -26.78 -1.00 -32.05
C GLY A 618 -25.98 -1.96 -32.94
N GLU A 619 -26.61 -2.42 -34.01
CA GLU A 619 -25.96 -3.27 -35.01
C GLU A 619 -25.55 -2.47 -36.27
N PRO A 620 -24.48 -2.85 -36.99
CA PRO A 620 -23.61 -4.00 -36.71
C PRO A 620 -22.56 -3.72 -35.62
N LYS A 621 -22.43 -4.65 -34.66
CA LYS A 621 -21.39 -4.69 -33.62
C LYS A 621 -20.57 -5.97 -33.75
N TYR A 622 -19.25 -5.83 -33.60
CA TYR A 622 -18.31 -6.93 -33.53
C TYR A 622 -17.42 -6.78 -32.29
N GLU A 623 -17.11 -7.89 -31.64
CA GLU A 623 -16.04 -7.94 -30.64
C GLU A 623 -14.88 -8.76 -31.22
N ALA A 624 -13.66 -8.25 -31.11
CA ALA A 624 -12.43 -8.96 -31.48
C ALA A 624 -11.25 -8.42 -30.67
N PHE A 625 -10.42 -9.31 -30.12
CA PHE A 625 -9.18 -8.94 -29.43
C PHE A 625 -9.41 -7.90 -28.32
N GLY A 626 -10.42 -8.13 -27.46
CA GLY A 626 -10.83 -7.21 -26.40
C GLY A 626 -11.47 -5.88 -26.85
N ARG A 627 -11.54 -5.61 -28.17
CA ARG A 627 -12.04 -4.34 -28.72
C ARG A 627 -13.45 -4.47 -29.27
N THR A 628 -14.26 -3.43 -29.06
CA THR A 628 -15.54 -3.26 -29.75
C THR A 628 -15.31 -2.57 -31.09
N ILE A 629 -15.66 -3.25 -32.17
CA ILE A 629 -15.60 -2.78 -33.55
C ILE A 629 -17.04 -2.53 -34.03
N ILE A 630 -17.31 -1.38 -34.65
CA ILE A 630 -18.64 -1.00 -35.15
C ILE A 630 -18.56 -0.39 -36.56
N SER A 631 -19.71 -0.26 -37.23
CA SER A 631 -19.82 0.52 -38.46
C SER A 631 -20.01 2.01 -38.17
N PRO A 632 -19.58 2.93 -39.07
CA PRO A 632 -19.96 4.34 -39.04
C PRO A 632 -21.48 4.62 -39.05
N LYS A 633 -22.31 3.62 -39.38
CA LYS A 633 -23.79 3.72 -39.29
C LYS A 633 -24.38 3.12 -38.02
N THR A 634 -23.57 2.53 -37.14
CA THR A 634 -24.04 1.85 -35.93
C THR A 634 -24.56 2.88 -34.93
N PRO A 635 -25.86 2.83 -34.56
CA PRO A 635 -26.42 3.78 -33.62
C PRO A 635 -25.88 3.54 -32.21
N LEU A 636 -25.47 4.62 -31.53
CA LEU A 636 -25.06 4.63 -30.12
C LEU A 636 -26.07 5.43 -29.31
N THR A 637 -26.60 4.82 -28.26
CA THR A 637 -27.69 5.35 -27.43
C THR A 637 -27.24 5.34 -25.98
N LEU A 638 -27.11 6.51 -25.36
CA LEU A 638 -26.91 6.60 -23.92
C LEU A 638 -28.25 6.39 -23.20
N VAL A 639 -28.28 5.51 -22.20
CA VAL A 639 -29.47 5.17 -21.42
C VAL A 639 -29.23 5.22 -19.92
N THR A 640 -30.30 5.45 -19.16
CA THR A 640 -30.31 5.62 -17.70
C THR A 640 -31.72 5.30 -17.18
N GLU A 641 -31.84 4.69 -16.00
CA GLU A 641 -33.13 4.22 -15.47
C GLU A 641 -33.86 5.26 -14.60
N GLY A 642 -34.42 6.31 -15.22
CA GLY A 642 -35.28 7.29 -14.52
C GLY A 642 -34.75 8.72 -14.45
N VAL A 643 -33.65 9.01 -15.14
CA VAL A 643 -33.17 10.37 -15.44
C VAL A 643 -33.67 10.79 -16.84
N LYS A 644 -33.94 12.08 -17.06
CA LYS A 644 -34.32 12.60 -18.39
C LYS A 644 -33.08 12.63 -19.29
N THR A 645 -33.23 12.34 -20.59
CA THR A 645 -32.08 12.32 -21.52
C THR A 645 -31.28 13.62 -21.55
N GLN A 646 -31.96 14.75 -21.32
CA GLN A 646 -31.38 16.10 -21.23
C GLN A 646 -30.37 16.31 -20.09
N ASP A 647 -30.32 15.42 -19.10
CA ASP A 647 -29.36 15.47 -17.99
C ASP A 647 -28.07 14.65 -18.25
N ILE A 648 -27.88 14.14 -19.48
CA ILE A 648 -26.67 13.42 -19.90
C ILE A 648 -25.86 14.31 -20.84
N GLU A 649 -24.53 14.29 -20.73
CA GLU A 649 -23.62 14.92 -21.70
C GLU A 649 -22.46 14.01 -22.08
N TYR A 650 -21.91 14.22 -23.28
CA TYR A 650 -20.84 13.39 -23.85
C TYR A 650 -19.90 14.18 -24.77
N ARG A 651 -18.69 13.65 -24.98
CA ARG A 651 -17.72 14.15 -25.96
C ARG A 651 -16.97 13.00 -26.63
N ILE A 652 -16.43 13.28 -27.82
CA ILE A 652 -15.75 12.30 -28.67
C ILE A 652 -14.32 12.79 -28.92
N ASN A 653 -13.32 11.93 -28.71
CA ASN A 653 -11.90 12.14 -29.02
C ASN A 653 -11.27 13.38 -28.34
N SER A 654 -11.54 13.56 -27.06
CA SER A 654 -10.95 14.63 -26.23
C SER A 654 -9.43 14.52 -26.13
N SER A 655 -8.70 15.44 -26.76
CA SER A 655 -7.31 15.75 -26.41
C SER A 655 -7.27 16.67 -25.19
N THR A 656 -6.42 16.37 -24.20
CA THR A 656 -6.28 17.12 -22.93
C THR A 656 -5.64 18.51 -23.05
N SER A 657 -5.77 19.18 -24.20
CA SER A 657 -4.97 20.34 -24.59
C SER A 657 -5.77 21.47 -25.25
N SER A 658 -6.94 21.83 -24.69
CA SER A 658 -7.57 23.15 -24.91
C SER A 658 -8.64 23.42 -23.85
N GLY A 659 -8.52 24.53 -23.10
CA GLY A 659 -9.39 24.88 -21.98
C GLY A 659 -10.77 25.43 -22.37
N GLN A 660 -11.54 24.70 -23.18
CA GLN A 660 -13.00 24.85 -23.26
C GLN A 660 -13.65 23.50 -22.97
N ASP A 661 -14.64 23.48 -22.08
CA ASP A 661 -15.24 22.24 -21.54
C ASP A 661 -16.24 21.63 -22.54
N GLY A 662 -15.70 21.11 -23.64
CA GLY A 662 -16.43 20.73 -24.87
C GLY A 662 -17.32 19.48 -24.76
N TRP A 663 -18.30 19.52 -23.88
CA TRP A 663 -19.36 18.51 -23.74
C TRP A 663 -20.58 18.86 -24.60
N ASN A 664 -21.26 17.82 -25.10
CA ASN A 664 -22.48 17.91 -25.87
C ASN A 664 -23.62 17.30 -25.06
N ILE A 665 -24.71 18.02 -24.86
CA ILE A 665 -25.91 17.47 -24.21
C ILE A 665 -26.48 16.36 -25.11
N TYR A 666 -26.76 15.21 -24.50
CA TYR A 666 -27.34 14.07 -25.19
C TYR A 666 -28.85 14.27 -25.40
N ILE A 667 -29.24 14.40 -26.67
CA ILE A 667 -30.65 14.62 -27.06
C ILE A 667 -31.24 13.32 -27.63
N THR A 668 -30.46 12.62 -28.45
CA THR A 668 -30.88 11.41 -29.18
C THR A 668 -29.65 10.58 -29.57
N THR A 669 -29.91 9.36 -30.04
CA THR A 669 -28.92 8.43 -30.61
C THR A 669 -28.03 9.09 -31.66
N PHE A 670 -26.72 8.81 -31.60
CA PHE A 670 -25.71 9.34 -32.52
C PHE A 670 -24.87 8.22 -33.16
N THR A 671 -23.91 8.60 -34.01
CA THR A 671 -22.97 7.68 -34.69
C THR A 671 -21.54 8.21 -34.58
N LEU A 672 -20.55 7.39 -34.89
CA LEU A 672 -19.13 7.77 -34.84
C LEU A 672 -18.49 7.80 -36.24
N PRO A 673 -17.51 8.69 -36.49
CA PRO A 673 -16.73 8.70 -37.72
C PRO A 673 -15.78 7.49 -37.80
N GLU A 674 -15.31 7.15 -39.00
CA GLU A 674 -14.32 6.09 -39.21
C GLU A 674 -13.01 6.35 -38.45
N GLY A 675 -12.47 5.33 -37.78
CA GLY A 675 -11.26 5.42 -36.94
C GLY A 675 -11.44 4.85 -35.54
N VAL A 676 -10.38 4.93 -34.71
CA VAL A 676 -10.49 4.67 -33.27
C VAL A 676 -11.09 5.90 -32.61
N ASN A 677 -12.19 5.70 -31.88
CA ASN A 677 -12.95 6.77 -31.25
C ASN A 677 -13.16 6.49 -29.77
N THR A 678 -12.86 7.48 -28.93
CA THR A 678 -13.10 7.44 -27.50
C THR A 678 -14.29 8.34 -27.18
N ILE A 679 -15.37 7.77 -26.64
CA ILE A 679 -16.49 8.52 -26.08
C ILE A 679 -16.26 8.65 -24.58
N GLU A 680 -16.31 9.87 -24.08
CA GLU A 680 -16.49 10.15 -22.66
C GLU A 680 -17.94 10.62 -22.44
N TYR A 681 -18.63 10.12 -21.42
CA TYR A 681 -20.01 10.52 -21.10
C TYR A 681 -20.31 10.53 -19.60
N ARG A 682 -21.10 11.52 -19.14
CA ARG A 682 -21.48 11.72 -17.73
C ARG A 682 -22.92 12.21 -17.59
N ASN A 683 -23.46 12.10 -16.37
CA ASN A 683 -24.71 12.74 -15.98
C ASN A 683 -24.36 14.11 -15.40
N ILE A 684 -25.00 15.17 -15.88
CA ILE A 684 -24.77 16.57 -15.48
C ILE A 684 -24.96 16.75 -13.96
N ASN A 685 -25.85 15.97 -13.36
CA ASN A 685 -26.18 16.00 -11.93
C ASN A 685 -25.34 15.02 -11.07
N ASN A 686 -24.41 14.26 -11.65
CA ASN A 686 -23.57 13.30 -10.93
C ASN A 686 -22.16 13.87 -10.70
N ILE A 687 -21.72 13.94 -9.43
CA ILE A 687 -20.56 14.72 -8.99
C ILE A 687 -19.22 13.96 -9.20
N LYS A 688 -19.04 13.26 -10.31
CA LYS A 688 -17.72 12.71 -10.71
C LYS A 688 -17.63 12.32 -12.19
N GLU A 689 -16.39 12.33 -12.66
CA GLU A 689 -15.77 11.68 -13.83
C GLU A 689 -16.68 10.95 -14.83
N ALA A 690 -16.47 11.29 -16.10
CA ALA A 690 -17.13 10.65 -17.22
C ALA A 690 -16.66 9.20 -17.42
N LYS A 691 -17.62 8.32 -17.71
CA LYS A 691 -17.34 6.98 -18.19
C LYS A 691 -16.70 7.07 -19.57
N VAL A 692 -15.69 6.26 -19.80
CA VAL A 692 -14.93 6.22 -21.06
C VAL A 692 -15.24 4.92 -21.79
N SER A 693 -15.49 4.98 -23.10
CA SER A 693 -15.70 3.81 -23.95
C SER A 693 -15.01 4.00 -25.29
N THR A 694 -14.19 3.03 -25.69
CA THR A 694 -13.40 3.09 -26.93
C THR A 694 -13.96 2.14 -27.98
N PHE A 695 -14.18 2.68 -29.18
CA PHE A 695 -14.76 1.99 -30.32
C PHE A 695 -13.82 2.06 -31.52
N THR A 696 -13.67 0.96 -32.24
CA THR A 696 -12.97 0.93 -33.53
C THR A 696 -14.00 0.94 -34.66
N VAL A 697 -14.09 2.04 -35.39
CA VAL A 697 -15.19 2.30 -36.32
C VAL A 697 -14.71 2.09 -37.76
N THR A 698 -15.30 1.17 -38.52
CA THR A 698 -14.81 0.80 -39.85
C THR A 698 -15.88 0.22 -40.78
N TYR A 699 -15.70 0.38 -42.10
CA TYR A 699 -16.64 -0.09 -43.12
C TYR A 699 -16.53 -1.59 -43.49
N ILE A 700 -15.79 -2.44 -42.75
CA ILE A 700 -15.59 -3.86 -43.09
C ILE A 700 -16.90 -4.64 -43.31
N SER A 701 -18.00 -4.20 -42.69
CA SER A 701 -19.33 -4.79 -42.79
C SER A 701 -20.30 -4.07 -43.73
N GLU A 702 -19.91 -2.91 -44.29
CA GLU A 702 -20.78 -2.10 -45.16
C GLU A 702 -20.61 -2.45 -46.65
N TYR A 703 -19.38 -2.70 -47.10
CA TYR A 703 -19.08 -2.99 -48.51
C TYR A 703 -18.80 -4.48 -48.71
N ALA A 704 -19.38 -5.07 -49.75
CA ALA A 704 -19.14 -6.46 -50.16
C ALA A 704 -17.67 -6.69 -50.54
N ALA A 705 -17.06 -5.72 -51.22
CA ALA A 705 -15.62 -5.69 -51.49
C ALA A 705 -15.05 -4.28 -51.29
N TYR A 706 -13.90 -4.22 -50.61
CA TYR A 706 -13.18 -2.99 -50.32
C TYR A 706 -11.69 -3.17 -50.66
N GLY A 707 -11.13 -2.29 -51.49
CA GLY A 707 -9.78 -2.44 -52.03
C GLY A 707 -8.96 -1.15 -52.00
N LYS A 708 -7.88 -1.10 -51.20
CA LYS A 708 -7.03 0.11 -51.07
C LYS A 708 -6.40 0.56 -52.39
N TRP A 709 -5.89 -0.37 -53.19
CA TRP A 709 -5.15 -0.11 -54.44
C TRP A 709 -5.90 -0.58 -55.69
N GLY A 710 -7.07 -1.19 -55.53
CA GLY A 710 -7.97 -1.49 -56.63
C GLY A 710 -8.89 -2.66 -56.36
N ILE A 711 -9.96 -2.72 -57.13
CA ILE A 711 -10.82 -3.90 -57.29
C ILE A 711 -10.85 -4.22 -58.79
N ALA A 712 -10.63 -5.48 -59.17
CA ALA A 712 -10.59 -5.92 -60.56
C ALA A 712 -11.35 -7.23 -60.77
N LEU A 713 -12.36 -7.23 -61.64
CA LEU A 713 -13.18 -8.39 -61.98
C LEU A 713 -12.97 -8.77 -63.45
N TYR A 714 -12.84 -10.06 -63.71
CA TYR A 714 -12.66 -10.65 -65.03
C TYR A 714 -13.74 -11.71 -65.32
N ASP A 715 -13.81 -12.14 -66.58
CA ASP A 715 -14.74 -13.15 -67.08
C ASP A 715 -16.19 -12.91 -66.67
N THR A 716 -16.78 -13.77 -65.85
CA THR A 716 -18.20 -13.73 -65.46
C THR A 716 -18.39 -13.42 -63.97
N ALA A 717 -17.32 -12.98 -63.29
CA ALA A 717 -17.29 -12.77 -61.83
C ALA A 717 -18.31 -11.72 -61.36
N GLN A 718 -18.90 -11.93 -60.18
CA GLN A 718 -20.02 -11.11 -59.69
C GLN A 718 -19.83 -10.68 -58.23
N ILE A 719 -20.11 -9.42 -57.92
CA ILE A 719 -20.21 -8.93 -56.54
C ILE A 719 -21.64 -8.47 -56.29
N TYR A 720 -22.25 -8.96 -55.22
CA TYR A 720 -23.59 -8.55 -54.76
C TYR A 720 -23.43 -7.67 -53.51
N GLY A 721 -23.94 -6.44 -53.59
CA GLY A 721 -23.70 -5.37 -52.63
C GLY A 721 -22.66 -4.36 -53.11
N ASP A 722 -22.52 -3.28 -52.34
CA ASP A 722 -21.71 -2.11 -52.72
C ASP A 722 -20.20 -2.40 -52.63
N VAL A 723 -19.41 -1.75 -53.50
CA VAL A 723 -17.95 -1.85 -53.50
C VAL A 723 -17.28 -0.49 -53.42
N LYS A 724 -16.08 -0.44 -52.81
CA LYS A 724 -15.30 0.79 -52.64
C LYS A 724 -13.81 0.60 -52.84
N SER A 725 -13.19 1.49 -53.61
CA SER A 725 -11.74 1.55 -53.81
C SER A 725 -11.22 2.99 -53.78
N TYR A 726 -9.98 3.18 -53.33
CA TYR A 726 -9.31 4.49 -53.38
C TYR A 726 -8.65 4.74 -54.75
N LEU A 727 -8.21 3.66 -55.41
CA LEU A 727 -7.77 3.69 -56.80
C LEU A 727 -8.90 3.12 -57.69
N ASN A 728 -8.54 2.41 -58.76
CA ASN A 728 -9.49 1.97 -59.77
C ASN A 728 -10.41 0.84 -59.33
N VAL A 729 -11.66 0.86 -59.80
CA VAL A 729 -12.50 -0.34 -59.93
C VAL A 729 -12.54 -0.71 -61.41
N LYS A 730 -12.15 -1.93 -61.78
CA LYS A 730 -12.05 -2.38 -63.19
C LYS A 730 -12.91 -3.62 -63.38
N LEU A 731 -13.78 -3.60 -64.38
CA LEU A 731 -14.59 -4.75 -64.76
C LEU A 731 -14.31 -5.08 -66.22
N TYR A 732 -14.05 -6.35 -66.50
CA TYR A 732 -13.78 -6.88 -67.83
C TYR A 732 -14.81 -7.96 -68.22
N ASN A 733 -14.88 -8.27 -69.51
CA ASN A 733 -15.70 -9.35 -70.08
C ASN A 733 -17.19 -9.20 -69.69
N GLU A 734 -17.80 -10.15 -69.00
CA GLU A 734 -19.21 -10.14 -68.58
C GLU A 734 -19.41 -9.90 -67.06
N SER A 735 -18.37 -9.47 -66.36
CA SER A 735 -18.37 -9.32 -64.90
C SER A 735 -19.34 -8.23 -64.39
N LYS A 736 -19.85 -8.38 -63.16
CA LYS A 736 -20.97 -7.56 -62.65
C LYS A 736 -20.80 -7.12 -61.20
N ILE A 737 -21.19 -5.89 -60.90
CA ILE A 737 -21.48 -5.42 -59.54
C ILE A 737 -22.97 -5.16 -59.43
N ILE A 738 -23.64 -5.92 -58.56
CA ILE A 738 -25.05 -5.80 -58.24
C ILE A 738 -25.17 -4.93 -56.96
N GLY A 739 -24.86 -3.65 -57.12
CA GLY A 739 -24.70 -2.66 -56.06
C GLY A 739 -24.08 -1.36 -56.60
N ASN A 740 -23.76 -0.42 -55.72
CA ASN A 740 -23.00 0.78 -56.05
C ASN A 740 -21.50 0.46 -56.22
N ALA A 741 -20.80 1.23 -57.05
CA ALA A 741 -19.36 1.12 -57.25
C ALA A 741 -18.65 2.47 -57.04
N GLU A 742 -17.84 2.56 -56.01
CA GLU A 742 -17.08 3.77 -55.66
C GLU A 742 -15.58 3.59 -55.98
N GLY A 743 -14.98 4.49 -56.79
CA GLY A 743 -13.56 4.41 -57.14
C GLY A 743 -13.02 5.48 -58.08
N LYS A 744 -11.70 5.47 -58.30
CA LYS A 744 -10.95 6.50 -59.04
C LYS A 744 -10.01 5.89 -60.11
N PRO A 745 -10.47 5.71 -61.36
CA PRO A 745 -11.86 5.71 -61.84
C PRO A 745 -12.52 4.32 -61.75
N VAL A 746 -13.83 4.25 -61.99
CA VAL A 746 -14.56 3.01 -62.26
C VAL A 746 -14.60 2.78 -63.77
N ASN A 747 -13.94 1.73 -64.26
CA ASN A 747 -13.81 1.39 -65.68
C ASN A 747 -14.58 0.10 -66.00
N LEU A 748 -15.46 0.17 -66.99
CA LEU A 748 -16.18 -0.99 -67.54
C LEU A 748 -15.63 -1.31 -68.93
N CYS A 749 -15.31 -2.57 -69.17
CA CYS A 749 -14.78 -3.10 -70.43
C CYS A 749 -15.55 -4.38 -70.80
N GLY A 750 -15.78 -4.60 -72.10
CA GLY A 750 -16.64 -5.69 -72.57
C GLY A 750 -18.13 -5.43 -72.29
N CYS A 751 -18.85 -6.48 -71.93
CA CYS A 751 -20.27 -6.48 -71.55
C CYS A 751 -20.49 -6.36 -70.03
N SER A 752 -19.50 -5.87 -69.29
CA SER A 752 -19.55 -5.74 -67.83
C SER A 752 -20.53 -4.66 -67.37
N LYS A 753 -21.06 -4.80 -66.14
CA LYS A 753 -22.16 -3.94 -65.65
C LYS A 753 -22.09 -3.64 -64.15
N VAL A 754 -22.33 -2.38 -63.79
CA VAL A 754 -22.74 -1.96 -62.45
C VAL A 754 -24.25 -1.71 -62.48
N THR A 755 -25.01 -2.19 -61.48
CA THR A 755 -26.48 -1.97 -61.43
C THR A 755 -26.90 -0.77 -60.58
N GLY A 756 -26.07 -0.38 -59.61
CA GLY A 756 -26.27 0.83 -58.81
C GLY A 756 -25.49 2.03 -59.37
N ASN A 757 -25.25 3.02 -58.50
CA ASN A 757 -24.54 4.24 -58.88
C ASN A 757 -23.04 4.01 -59.02
N ILE A 758 -22.43 4.65 -60.02
CA ILE A 758 -20.98 4.80 -60.15
C ILE A 758 -20.58 6.12 -59.49
N ILE A 759 -19.70 6.05 -58.48
CA ILE A 759 -19.30 7.18 -57.65
C ILE A 759 -17.79 7.40 -57.78
N TYR A 760 -17.38 8.59 -58.22
CA TYR A 760 -15.96 8.95 -58.33
C TYR A 760 -15.47 9.57 -57.03
N SER A 761 -14.78 8.79 -56.20
CA SER A 761 -14.37 9.24 -54.87
C SER A 761 -13.07 10.05 -54.89
N THR A 762 -13.03 11.06 -54.02
CA THR A 762 -11.83 11.84 -53.69
C THR A 762 -11.29 11.53 -52.29
N VAL A 763 -11.99 10.70 -51.50
CA VAL A 763 -11.70 10.46 -50.09
C VAL A 763 -10.57 9.44 -49.94
N THR A 764 -9.53 9.81 -49.20
CA THR A 764 -8.43 8.90 -48.86
C THR A 764 -8.91 7.81 -47.89
N ILE A 765 -8.65 6.55 -48.25
CA ILE A 765 -9.01 5.38 -47.46
C ILE A 765 -8.00 5.13 -46.34
N ASN A 766 -8.47 5.03 -45.10
CA ASN A 766 -7.66 4.50 -44.00
C ASN A 766 -7.74 2.96 -44.00
N SER A 767 -6.72 2.30 -44.56
CA SER A 767 -6.70 0.83 -44.58
C SER A 767 -6.37 0.20 -43.23
N ASN A 768 -5.74 0.94 -42.31
CA ASN A 768 -5.09 0.40 -41.11
C ASN A 768 -5.82 0.80 -39.82
N ILE A 769 -7.15 0.95 -39.89
CA ILE A 769 -8.00 1.34 -38.75
C ILE A 769 -7.88 0.34 -37.59
N ILE A 770 -7.78 -0.94 -37.92
CA ILE A 770 -7.39 -1.97 -36.97
C ILE A 770 -5.88 -2.17 -37.14
N ASP A 771 -5.10 -1.60 -36.23
CA ASP A 771 -3.66 -1.86 -36.19
C ASP A 771 -3.42 -3.29 -35.71
N LEU A 772 -3.33 -4.21 -36.68
CA LEU A 772 -3.06 -5.62 -36.45
C LEU A 772 -1.68 -5.86 -35.84
N SER A 773 -0.71 -4.96 -36.04
CA SER A 773 0.64 -5.11 -35.49
C SER A 773 0.67 -4.74 -34.01
N ALA A 774 -0.05 -3.68 -33.61
CA ALA A 774 -0.15 -3.26 -32.20
C ALA A 774 -0.82 -4.31 -31.29
N ILE A 775 -1.71 -5.16 -31.83
CA ILE A 775 -2.39 -6.22 -31.07
C ILE A 775 -1.73 -7.60 -31.20
N GLU A 776 -0.71 -7.77 -32.06
CA GLU A 776 -0.20 -9.10 -32.41
C GLU A 776 0.25 -9.91 -31.17
N SER A 777 1.06 -9.29 -30.31
CA SER A 777 1.59 -9.93 -29.09
C SER A 777 0.49 -10.29 -28.08
N GLU A 778 -0.55 -9.47 -27.97
CA GLU A 778 -1.69 -9.72 -27.09
C GLU A 778 -2.46 -10.97 -27.56
N VAL A 779 -2.74 -11.05 -28.86
CA VAL A 779 -3.46 -12.19 -29.46
C VAL A 779 -2.59 -13.46 -29.47
N ALA A 780 -1.28 -13.34 -29.68
CA ALA A 780 -0.35 -14.46 -29.60
C ALA A 780 -0.27 -15.08 -28.19
N ASN A 781 -0.48 -14.28 -27.14
CA ASN A 781 -0.51 -14.76 -25.76
C ASN A 781 -1.91 -15.25 -25.32
N ASN A 782 -2.98 -14.60 -25.76
CA ASN A 782 -4.35 -14.80 -25.27
C ASN A 782 -5.26 -15.51 -26.30
N ASN A 783 -4.76 -16.55 -26.99
CA ASN A 783 -5.54 -17.31 -27.98
C ASN A 783 -6.03 -18.68 -27.47
N ASP A 784 -7.01 -19.19 -28.20
CA ASP A 784 -7.72 -20.43 -28.00
C ASP A 784 -7.15 -21.61 -28.81
N ASN A 785 -5.91 -21.53 -29.32
CA ASN A 785 -5.35 -22.61 -30.16
C ASN A 785 -5.36 -23.99 -29.48
N PHE A 786 -5.32 -24.03 -28.14
CA PHE A 786 -5.45 -25.25 -27.34
C PHE A 786 -6.82 -25.93 -27.47
N LYS A 787 -7.85 -25.22 -27.93
CA LYS A 787 -9.21 -25.76 -28.20
C LYS A 787 -9.32 -26.46 -29.57
N ILE A 788 -8.29 -26.41 -30.41
CA ILE A 788 -8.33 -27.02 -31.75
C ILE A 788 -8.23 -28.55 -31.60
N PRO A 789 -9.28 -29.30 -31.99
CA PRO A 789 -9.24 -30.75 -31.89
C PRO A 789 -8.39 -31.37 -33.00
N LEU A 790 -8.20 -32.68 -32.92
CA LEU A 790 -7.82 -33.46 -34.09
C LEU A 790 -8.89 -33.34 -35.19
N THR A 791 -8.50 -33.53 -36.44
CA THR A 791 -9.44 -33.68 -37.55
C THR A 791 -10.26 -34.97 -37.43
N ILE A 792 -11.30 -35.13 -38.25
CA ILE A 792 -12.11 -36.36 -38.30
C ILE A 792 -11.27 -37.58 -38.69
N ALA A 793 -10.23 -37.42 -39.53
CA ALA A 793 -9.27 -38.49 -39.82
C ALA A 793 -8.19 -38.68 -38.73
N GLY A 794 -8.27 -37.98 -37.59
CA GLY A 794 -7.35 -38.11 -36.47
C GLY A 794 -6.03 -37.35 -36.60
N ASN A 795 -5.90 -36.46 -37.60
CA ASN A 795 -4.67 -35.69 -37.82
C ASN A 795 -4.60 -34.47 -36.87
N GLN A 796 -3.40 -34.10 -36.45
CA GLN A 796 -3.18 -32.82 -35.77
C GLN A 796 -3.31 -31.68 -36.78
N ALA A 797 -4.32 -30.82 -36.60
CA ALA A 797 -4.61 -29.74 -37.55
C ALA A 797 -3.64 -28.54 -37.44
N LEU A 798 -3.14 -28.23 -36.24
CA LEU A 798 -2.18 -27.12 -36.05
C LEU A 798 -0.75 -27.65 -36.04
N VAL A 799 -0.02 -27.44 -37.14
CA VAL A 799 1.35 -27.93 -37.35
C VAL A 799 2.29 -26.73 -37.50
N ASN A 800 3.26 -26.57 -36.59
CA ASN A 800 4.17 -25.42 -36.55
C ASN A 800 3.44 -24.05 -36.56
N GLY A 801 2.25 -24.01 -35.95
CA GLY A 801 1.36 -22.84 -35.93
C GLY A 801 0.58 -22.59 -37.23
N VAL A 802 0.75 -23.40 -38.28
CA VAL A 802 -0.04 -23.32 -39.52
C VAL A 802 -1.23 -24.27 -39.42
N LEU A 803 -2.44 -23.75 -39.62
CA LEU A 803 -3.64 -24.58 -39.67
C LEU A 803 -3.66 -25.34 -41.00
N THR A 804 -3.50 -26.66 -40.93
CA THR A 804 -3.36 -27.56 -42.07
C THR A 804 -4.46 -28.62 -42.04
N ILE A 805 -5.17 -28.81 -43.15
CA ILE A 805 -6.14 -29.91 -43.31
C ILE A 805 -5.82 -30.67 -44.60
N ASN A 806 -5.77 -32.00 -44.48
CA ASN A 806 -5.48 -32.91 -45.58
C ASN A 806 -6.70 -33.09 -46.51
N SER A 807 -6.47 -33.62 -47.71
CA SER A 807 -7.54 -33.81 -48.69
C SER A 807 -8.62 -34.77 -48.18
N ASN A 808 -9.90 -34.43 -48.40
CA ASN A 808 -11.09 -35.14 -47.87
C ASN A 808 -11.20 -35.22 -46.33
N ASP A 809 -10.36 -34.49 -45.58
CA ASP A 809 -10.41 -34.45 -44.12
C ASP A 809 -11.26 -33.27 -43.62
N THR A 810 -11.75 -33.34 -42.39
CA THR A 810 -12.67 -32.35 -41.81
C THR A 810 -12.21 -31.92 -40.43
N LEU A 811 -12.27 -30.63 -40.13
CA LEU A 811 -12.05 -30.06 -38.82
C LEU A 811 -13.29 -29.26 -38.39
N THR A 812 -13.61 -29.29 -37.10
CA THR A 812 -14.61 -28.38 -36.52
C THR A 812 -14.02 -27.65 -35.32
N ILE A 813 -14.00 -26.32 -35.37
CA ILE A 813 -13.45 -25.44 -34.35
C ILE A 813 -14.61 -24.75 -33.60
N SER A 814 -14.50 -24.68 -32.27
CA SER A 814 -15.49 -24.05 -31.37
C SER A 814 -15.24 -22.55 -31.19
N THR A 815 -16.18 -21.84 -30.57
CA THR A 815 -16.11 -20.39 -30.36
C THR A 815 -14.80 -19.96 -29.66
N GLY A 816 -14.16 -18.90 -30.17
CA GLY A 816 -12.87 -18.46 -29.66
C GLY A 816 -12.09 -17.50 -30.57
N THR A 817 -10.93 -17.08 -30.08
CA THR A 817 -9.94 -16.27 -30.79
C THR A 817 -8.69 -17.09 -31.09
N TYR A 818 -8.35 -17.29 -32.36
CA TYR A 818 -7.28 -18.19 -32.80
C TYR A 818 -6.13 -17.42 -33.46
N TYR A 819 -4.89 -17.88 -33.27
CA TYR A 819 -3.68 -17.24 -33.79
C TYR A 819 -2.88 -18.21 -34.67
N PHE A 820 -2.77 -17.93 -35.97
CA PHE A 820 -2.13 -18.82 -36.94
C PHE A 820 -0.95 -18.16 -37.68
N ASN A 821 0.09 -18.96 -37.93
CA ASN A 821 1.17 -18.64 -38.86
C ASN A 821 0.75 -18.79 -40.33
N GLY A 822 -0.49 -19.21 -40.60
CA GLY A 822 -1.08 -19.36 -41.92
C GLY A 822 -2.23 -20.38 -41.91
N ILE A 823 -2.98 -20.44 -43.02
CA ILE A 823 -4.05 -21.43 -43.24
C ILE A 823 -3.77 -22.13 -44.57
N LYS A 824 -3.58 -23.44 -44.54
CA LYS A 824 -3.27 -24.27 -45.72
C LYS A 824 -4.24 -25.44 -45.80
N LEU A 825 -5.30 -25.26 -46.56
CA LEU A 825 -6.24 -26.33 -46.88
C LEU A 825 -5.76 -27.15 -48.08
N SER A 826 -6.32 -28.34 -48.25
CA SER A 826 -6.08 -29.27 -49.35
C SER A 826 -7.41 -29.62 -50.03
N ALA A 827 -7.41 -30.07 -51.29
CA ALA A 827 -8.65 -30.26 -52.05
C ALA A 827 -9.68 -31.16 -51.32
N ASN A 828 -10.97 -30.82 -51.39
CA ASN A 828 -12.06 -31.47 -50.66
C ASN A 828 -11.97 -31.43 -49.11
N SER A 829 -11.12 -30.58 -48.52
CA SER A 829 -11.05 -30.43 -47.05
C SER A 829 -12.15 -29.53 -46.49
N LYS A 830 -12.66 -29.83 -45.29
CA LYS A 830 -13.76 -29.09 -44.66
C LYS A 830 -13.33 -28.47 -43.33
N LEU A 831 -13.53 -27.16 -43.17
CA LEU A 831 -13.25 -26.40 -41.95
C LEU A 831 -14.54 -25.74 -41.46
N TYR A 832 -15.13 -26.30 -40.42
CA TYR A 832 -16.39 -25.79 -39.86
C TYR A 832 -16.17 -25.06 -38.54
N PHE A 833 -17.00 -24.04 -38.31
CA PHE A 833 -16.94 -23.17 -37.15
C PHE A 833 -18.27 -23.14 -36.40
N LYS A 834 -18.22 -23.32 -35.08
CA LYS A 834 -19.38 -23.29 -34.18
C LYS A 834 -19.31 -22.10 -33.22
N GLY A 835 -20.20 -21.13 -33.39
CA GLY A 835 -20.23 -19.89 -32.59
C GLY A 835 -19.38 -18.78 -33.19
N ARG A 836 -19.04 -17.76 -32.38
CA ARG A 836 -18.24 -16.61 -32.81
C ARG A 836 -16.75 -16.98 -32.85
N ILE A 837 -16.10 -16.69 -33.96
CA ILE A 837 -14.69 -16.98 -34.25
C ILE A 837 -14.00 -15.70 -34.71
N ARG A 838 -12.81 -15.47 -34.16
CA ARG A 838 -11.86 -14.48 -34.65
C ARG A 838 -10.57 -15.20 -34.97
N ILE A 839 -10.07 -15.07 -36.19
CA ILE A 839 -8.78 -15.66 -36.59
C ILE A 839 -7.82 -14.52 -36.86
N TYR A 840 -6.68 -14.53 -36.19
CA TYR A 840 -5.52 -13.72 -36.54
C TYR A 840 -4.55 -14.59 -37.34
N SER A 841 -4.16 -14.18 -38.54
CA SER A 841 -3.22 -14.92 -39.40
C SER A 841 -2.03 -14.06 -39.82
N LYS A 842 -0.82 -14.55 -39.54
CA LYS A 842 0.47 -13.90 -39.85
C LYS A 842 1.08 -14.32 -41.20
N GLY A 843 0.61 -15.42 -41.78
CA GLY A 843 1.12 -15.94 -43.06
C GLY A 843 0.01 -16.32 -44.03
N LYS A 844 0.43 -16.91 -45.16
CA LYS A 844 -0.43 -17.23 -46.31
C LYS A 844 -1.71 -17.96 -45.90
N ILE A 845 -2.81 -17.51 -46.50
CA ILE A 845 -4.09 -18.21 -46.51
C ILE A 845 -4.31 -18.77 -47.91
N SER A 846 -4.56 -20.08 -47.99
CA SER A 846 -4.78 -20.80 -49.23
C SER A 846 -5.93 -21.78 -49.04
N ILE A 847 -7.05 -21.50 -49.70
CA ILE A 847 -8.24 -22.36 -49.78
C ILE A 847 -8.33 -22.87 -51.23
N PRO A 848 -8.01 -24.14 -51.50
CA PRO A 848 -8.04 -24.71 -52.83
C PRO A 848 -9.41 -25.32 -53.17
N ASP A 849 -9.50 -25.83 -54.39
CA ASP A 849 -10.65 -26.44 -55.03
C ASP A 849 -11.43 -27.41 -54.11
N GLU A 850 -12.77 -27.34 -54.16
CA GLU A 850 -13.72 -28.17 -53.41
C GLU A 850 -13.59 -28.12 -51.87
N SER A 851 -12.78 -27.22 -51.29
CA SER A 851 -12.61 -27.09 -49.83
C SER A 851 -13.65 -26.17 -49.21
N GLU A 852 -14.37 -26.57 -48.16
CA GLU A 852 -15.43 -25.76 -47.54
C GLU A 852 -14.95 -25.09 -46.25
N VAL A 853 -15.19 -23.78 -46.07
CA VAL A 853 -14.89 -23.03 -44.84
C VAL A 853 -16.13 -22.29 -44.35
N HIS A 854 -16.91 -22.89 -43.45
CA HIS A 854 -18.22 -22.36 -43.03
C HIS A 854 -18.29 -22.05 -41.53
N SER A 855 -18.93 -20.94 -41.17
CA SER A 855 -19.51 -20.77 -39.84
C SER A 855 -21.00 -21.07 -39.84
N ASN A 856 -21.46 -21.94 -38.94
CA ASN A 856 -22.89 -22.19 -38.78
C ASN A 856 -23.60 -20.89 -38.33
N GLY A 857 -24.56 -20.42 -39.13
CA GLY A 857 -25.39 -19.26 -38.82
C GLY A 857 -25.03 -18.02 -39.66
N SER A 858 -24.87 -16.87 -39.00
CA SER A 858 -24.56 -15.61 -39.68
C SER A 858 -23.08 -15.56 -40.10
N PRO A 859 -22.73 -15.08 -41.31
CA PRO A 859 -21.33 -14.86 -41.70
C PRO A 859 -20.54 -13.90 -40.79
N ASN A 860 -21.23 -13.06 -40.00
CA ASN A 860 -20.63 -12.24 -38.94
C ASN A 860 -19.96 -13.08 -37.82
N ASN A 861 -20.26 -14.39 -37.75
CA ASN A 861 -19.66 -15.32 -36.82
C ASN A 861 -18.18 -15.60 -37.13
N LEU A 862 -17.72 -15.46 -38.37
CA LEU A 862 -16.30 -15.65 -38.74
C LEU A 862 -15.70 -14.34 -39.24
N ILE A 863 -14.62 -13.87 -38.60
CA ILE A 863 -13.77 -12.79 -39.13
C ILE A 863 -12.32 -13.24 -39.11
N ILE A 864 -11.63 -13.09 -40.25
CA ILE A 864 -10.23 -13.45 -40.45
C ILE A 864 -9.42 -12.17 -40.67
N TYR A 865 -8.52 -11.86 -39.74
CA TYR A 865 -7.62 -10.72 -39.75
C TYR A 865 -6.23 -11.18 -40.23
N CYS A 866 -5.74 -10.63 -41.34
CA CYS A 866 -4.50 -11.07 -41.97
C CYS A 866 -3.42 -9.99 -41.80
N ASN A 867 -2.48 -10.18 -40.89
CA ASN A 867 -1.32 -9.31 -40.71
C ASN A 867 -0.14 -9.82 -41.57
N THR A 868 -0.30 -9.77 -42.89
CA THR A 868 0.71 -10.32 -43.81
C THR A 868 0.67 -9.63 -45.18
N SER A 869 1.83 -9.54 -45.84
CA SER A 869 1.90 -9.11 -47.24
C SER A 869 1.65 -10.25 -48.23
N GLN A 870 1.61 -11.50 -47.75
CA GLN A 870 1.36 -12.69 -48.57
C GLN A 870 -0.11 -12.72 -49.02
N ALA A 871 -0.34 -12.92 -50.31
CA ALA A 871 -1.69 -12.89 -50.86
C ALA A 871 -2.61 -13.99 -50.29
N VAL A 872 -3.88 -13.64 -50.07
CA VAL A 872 -4.97 -14.54 -49.69
C VAL A 872 -5.53 -15.15 -50.97
N HIS A 873 -5.35 -16.47 -51.13
CA HIS A 873 -5.76 -17.19 -52.35
C HIS A 873 -6.99 -18.06 -52.07
N LEU A 874 -8.08 -17.78 -52.79
CA LEU A 874 -9.30 -18.59 -52.84
C LEU A 874 -9.42 -19.14 -54.27
N ASN A 875 -9.26 -20.45 -54.44
CA ASN A 875 -9.12 -21.09 -55.76
C ASN A 875 -10.19 -22.16 -56.01
N GLY A 876 -10.55 -22.31 -57.30
CA GLY A 876 -11.40 -23.37 -57.83
C GLY A 876 -12.86 -23.26 -57.42
N SER A 877 -13.28 -24.21 -56.58
CA SER A 877 -14.65 -24.41 -56.10
C SER A 877 -14.71 -24.57 -54.57
N GLY A 878 -13.79 -23.93 -53.83
CA GLY A 878 -13.77 -23.95 -52.36
C GLY A 878 -14.49 -22.75 -51.72
N GLU A 879 -15.24 -22.98 -50.63
CA GLU A 879 -16.15 -22.03 -49.96
C GLU A 879 -15.54 -21.26 -48.78
N LEU A 880 -15.95 -20.00 -48.58
CA LEU A 880 -15.61 -19.20 -47.40
C LEU A 880 -16.78 -18.31 -46.93
N GLN A 881 -17.50 -18.75 -45.90
CA GLN A 881 -18.56 -17.96 -45.25
C GLN A 881 -18.01 -17.21 -44.02
N GLY A 882 -17.45 -16.03 -44.26
CA GLY A 882 -16.95 -15.12 -43.22
C GLY A 882 -16.45 -13.80 -43.81
N ILE A 883 -16.05 -12.85 -42.96
CA ILE A 883 -15.43 -11.57 -43.34
C ILE A 883 -13.90 -11.75 -43.37
N VAL A 884 -13.24 -11.22 -44.41
CA VAL A 884 -11.77 -11.22 -44.53
C VAL A 884 -11.24 -9.79 -44.46
N TYR A 885 -10.46 -9.49 -43.42
CA TYR A 885 -9.76 -8.22 -43.24
C TYR A 885 -8.26 -8.41 -43.44
N ALA A 886 -7.77 -8.07 -44.64
CA ALA A 886 -6.41 -8.26 -45.10
C ALA A 886 -5.84 -6.94 -45.68
N PRO A 887 -5.69 -5.88 -44.85
CA PRO A 887 -5.41 -4.51 -45.33
C PRO A 887 -4.05 -4.35 -46.03
N THR A 888 -3.13 -5.28 -45.81
CA THR A 888 -1.78 -5.33 -46.37
C THR A 888 -1.59 -6.45 -47.41
N SER A 889 -2.56 -7.35 -47.57
CA SER A 889 -2.52 -8.50 -48.49
C SER A 889 -3.39 -8.26 -49.71
N ASP A 890 -2.93 -8.73 -50.88
CA ASP A 890 -3.81 -8.82 -52.05
C ASP A 890 -4.73 -10.06 -51.89
N ILE A 891 -6.01 -9.93 -52.22
CA ILE A 891 -7.02 -10.99 -52.15
C ILE A 891 -7.33 -11.44 -53.58
N ALA A 892 -7.08 -12.70 -53.89
CA ALA A 892 -7.35 -13.30 -55.21
C ALA A 892 -8.43 -14.39 -55.10
N VAL A 893 -9.50 -14.24 -55.87
CA VAL A 893 -10.63 -15.18 -55.97
C VAL A 893 -10.69 -15.71 -57.40
N CYS A 894 -10.33 -16.97 -57.60
CA CYS A 894 -10.21 -17.57 -58.93
C CYS A 894 -11.03 -18.87 -59.01
N GLY A 895 -11.81 -19.09 -60.07
CA GLY A 895 -12.52 -20.36 -60.28
C GLY A 895 -14.00 -20.23 -60.63
N THR A 896 -14.79 -21.27 -60.38
CA THR A 896 -16.10 -21.50 -61.05
C THR A 896 -17.32 -21.41 -60.16
N ASN A 897 -17.19 -21.57 -58.84
CA ASN A 897 -18.25 -21.28 -57.87
C ASN A 897 -17.60 -21.07 -56.51
N ILE A 898 -17.77 -19.90 -55.89
CA ILE A 898 -18.27 -19.82 -54.51
C ILE A 898 -18.69 -18.41 -54.12
N THR A 899 -19.40 -18.32 -53.00
CA THR A 899 -19.85 -17.10 -52.30
C THR A 899 -18.92 -16.75 -51.13
N VAL A 900 -18.36 -15.54 -51.13
CA VAL A 900 -17.58 -15.02 -49.99
C VAL A 900 -18.25 -13.77 -49.40
N CYS A 901 -18.33 -13.69 -48.07
CA CYS A 901 -18.81 -12.51 -47.37
C CYS A 901 -17.68 -11.47 -47.17
N ASN A 902 -18.03 -10.26 -46.75
CA ASN A 902 -17.28 -9.02 -47.03
C ASN A 902 -15.75 -9.15 -47.02
N VAL A 903 -15.10 -8.74 -48.12
CA VAL A 903 -13.63 -8.75 -48.24
C VAL A 903 -13.06 -7.33 -48.18
N PHE A 904 -12.02 -7.15 -47.39
CA PHE A 904 -11.26 -5.91 -47.26
C PHE A 904 -9.79 -6.21 -47.54
N GLY A 905 -9.30 -5.84 -48.72
CA GLY A 905 -7.95 -6.16 -49.19
C GLY A 905 -7.11 -4.92 -49.49
N LYS A 906 -5.79 -5.12 -49.59
CA LYS A 906 -4.89 -4.18 -50.27
C LYS A 906 -5.33 -4.01 -51.73
N SER A 907 -5.54 -5.12 -52.44
CA SER A 907 -6.23 -5.18 -53.74
C SER A 907 -7.18 -6.38 -53.74
N VAL A 908 -8.28 -6.31 -54.49
CA VAL A 908 -9.20 -7.44 -54.69
C VAL A 908 -9.23 -7.81 -56.17
N TYR A 909 -8.93 -9.07 -56.48
CA TYR A 909 -8.87 -9.61 -57.84
C TYR A 909 -9.81 -10.82 -57.97
N MET A 910 -10.68 -10.83 -58.98
CA MET A 910 -11.67 -11.88 -59.21
C MET A 910 -11.60 -12.37 -60.66
N ASN A 911 -11.44 -13.69 -60.87
CA ASN A 911 -11.30 -14.29 -62.20
C ASN A 911 -12.07 -15.63 -62.35
N GLY A 912 -12.82 -15.80 -63.44
CA GLY A 912 -13.77 -16.90 -63.62
C GLY A 912 -15.21 -16.55 -63.20
N ALA A 913 -16.01 -17.56 -62.82
CA ALA A 913 -17.45 -17.45 -62.52
C ALA A 913 -17.78 -17.35 -61.02
N ASN A 914 -16.87 -16.77 -60.23
CA ASN A 914 -16.97 -16.65 -58.77
C ASN A 914 -17.87 -15.50 -58.30
N LYS A 915 -18.25 -15.51 -57.00
CA LYS A 915 -19.21 -14.58 -56.40
C LYS A 915 -18.75 -14.04 -55.04
N ILE A 916 -18.91 -12.74 -54.82
CA ILE A 916 -18.85 -12.15 -53.48
C ILE A 916 -20.26 -11.67 -53.14
N VAL A 917 -20.74 -11.96 -51.93
CA VAL A 917 -22.07 -11.53 -51.45
C VAL A 917 -21.89 -10.83 -50.11
N GLY A 918 -22.06 -9.51 -50.10
CA GLY A 918 -21.98 -8.72 -48.88
C GLY A 918 -23.08 -9.11 -47.89
N VAL A 919 -22.75 -9.12 -46.59
CA VAL A 919 -23.67 -9.55 -45.52
C VAL A 919 -24.92 -8.68 -45.39
N LYS A 920 -24.90 -7.47 -45.98
CA LYS A 920 -26.03 -6.51 -46.05
C LYS A 920 -26.80 -6.53 -47.37
N TYR A 921 -26.51 -7.45 -48.29
CA TYR A 921 -27.21 -7.49 -49.57
C TYR A 921 -28.58 -8.18 -49.40
N ASP A 922 -29.66 -7.40 -49.31
CA ASP A 922 -31.01 -7.93 -49.03
C ASP A 922 -31.58 -8.82 -50.15
N GLY A 923 -31.04 -8.73 -51.37
CA GLY A 923 -31.43 -9.56 -52.52
C GLY A 923 -30.91 -11.00 -52.50
N GLN A 924 -30.68 -11.57 -51.30
CA GLN A 924 -30.06 -12.87 -51.06
C GLN A 924 -30.58 -13.96 -52.02
N PRO A 925 -29.75 -14.51 -52.93
CA PRO A 925 -30.15 -15.62 -53.77
C PRO A 925 -30.44 -16.85 -52.89
N SER A 926 -31.71 -17.23 -52.80
CA SER A 926 -32.24 -18.19 -51.81
C SER A 926 -31.62 -19.60 -51.89
N GLN A 927 -30.86 -19.88 -52.96
CA GLN A 927 -30.16 -21.13 -53.20
C GLN A 927 -28.71 -21.15 -52.68
N LEU A 928 -28.09 -19.99 -52.38
CA LEU A 928 -26.70 -19.93 -51.90
C LEU A 928 -26.55 -20.26 -50.40
N LEU A 929 -27.62 -20.08 -49.61
CA LEU A 929 -27.67 -20.44 -48.18
C LEU A 929 -28.20 -21.88 -47.94
N ALA A 930 -28.47 -22.64 -49.01
CA ALA A 930 -29.18 -23.91 -48.96
C ALA A 930 -28.29 -25.16 -49.11
N SER A 931 -26.96 -24.99 -49.25
CA SER A 931 -26.00 -26.09 -49.29
C SER A 931 -25.67 -26.58 -47.88
N SER A 932 -26.05 -27.81 -47.55
CA SER A 932 -25.69 -28.53 -46.32
C SER A 932 -26.25 -28.02 -44.97
N LYS A 933 -27.56 -27.72 -44.92
CA LYS A 933 -28.28 -27.74 -43.62
C LYS A 933 -28.43 -29.19 -43.10
N ARG A 934 -27.32 -29.83 -42.70
CA ARG A 934 -27.37 -31.04 -41.88
C ARG A 934 -27.82 -30.59 -40.48
N LEU A 935 -29.05 -30.94 -40.13
CA LEU A 935 -29.59 -30.72 -38.79
C LEU A 935 -28.61 -31.27 -37.76
N ALA A 936 -28.34 -30.49 -36.72
CA ALA A 936 -27.56 -30.96 -35.59
C ALA A 936 -28.20 -32.23 -35.00
N PRO A 937 -27.42 -33.12 -34.37
CA PRO A 937 -27.96 -34.18 -33.55
C PRO A 937 -29.02 -33.64 -32.58
N SER A 938 -30.07 -34.42 -32.32
CA SER A 938 -31.09 -34.03 -31.35
C SER A 938 -30.45 -33.82 -29.98
N ASP A 939 -30.69 -32.64 -29.41
CA ASP A 939 -30.28 -32.20 -28.07
C ASP A 939 -31.24 -32.65 -26.96
N VAL A 940 -32.34 -33.30 -27.35
CA VAL A 940 -33.33 -33.93 -26.45
C VAL A 940 -32.62 -34.86 -25.48
N PHE A 941 -32.83 -34.60 -24.19
CA PHE A 941 -32.16 -35.31 -23.11
C PHE A 941 -32.84 -36.65 -22.85
N VAL A 942 -32.45 -37.67 -23.61
CA VAL A 942 -33.04 -39.01 -23.58
C VAL A 942 -31.96 -40.07 -23.63
N LYS A 943 -32.18 -41.18 -22.92
CA LYS A 943 -31.26 -42.32 -22.87
C LYS A 943 -31.04 -42.92 -24.27
N GLY A 944 -29.82 -42.80 -24.79
CA GLY A 944 -29.35 -43.53 -25.98
C GLY A 944 -28.55 -44.78 -25.61
N GLU A 945 -27.59 -45.14 -26.46
CA GLU A 945 -26.70 -46.27 -26.23
C GLU A 945 -25.69 -46.00 -25.11
N VAL A 946 -25.48 -47.01 -24.26
CA VAL A 946 -24.45 -46.98 -23.21
C VAL A 946 -23.70 -48.31 -23.24
N TYR A 947 -22.39 -48.30 -23.41
CA TYR A 947 -21.56 -49.51 -23.50
C TYR A 947 -20.11 -49.23 -23.10
N ALA A 948 -19.35 -50.28 -22.76
CA ALA A 948 -17.91 -50.19 -22.55
C ALA A 948 -17.20 -50.91 -23.71
N TYR A 949 -16.11 -50.36 -24.22
CA TYR A 949 -15.32 -50.96 -25.30
C TYR A 949 -13.81 -50.73 -25.10
N PRO A 950 -12.94 -51.73 -25.36
CA PRO A 950 -13.26 -53.15 -25.58
C PRO A 950 -13.89 -53.80 -24.33
N ASN A 951 -14.74 -54.81 -24.55
CA ASN A 951 -15.36 -55.59 -23.48
C ASN A 951 -15.52 -57.06 -23.93
N PRO A 952 -14.75 -58.02 -23.38
CA PRO A 952 -13.75 -57.85 -22.33
C PRO A 952 -12.55 -57.00 -22.78
N ALA A 953 -12.04 -56.19 -21.85
CA ALA A 953 -10.76 -55.51 -21.95
C ALA A 953 -9.64 -56.53 -21.69
N LYS A 954 -8.83 -56.82 -22.71
CA LYS A 954 -7.76 -57.83 -22.65
C LYS A 954 -6.38 -57.20 -22.59
N ASN A 955 -5.37 -57.91 -22.09
CA ASN A 955 -3.94 -57.60 -22.25
C ASN A 955 -3.55 -56.15 -21.87
N GLY A 956 -4.22 -55.56 -20.88
CA GLY A 956 -3.98 -54.18 -20.45
C GLY A 956 -4.62 -53.05 -21.28
N TYR A 957 -5.44 -53.36 -22.30
CA TYR A 957 -6.24 -52.32 -22.98
C TYR A 957 -7.20 -51.66 -21.98
N GLN A 958 -7.24 -50.32 -21.98
CA GLN A 958 -8.14 -49.51 -21.15
C GLN A 958 -9.54 -49.47 -21.79
N PRO A 959 -10.61 -49.91 -21.11
CA PRO A 959 -11.97 -49.81 -21.62
C PRO A 959 -12.52 -48.39 -21.51
N THR A 960 -13.07 -47.87 -22.60
CA THR A 960 -13.83 -46.62 -22.64
C THR A 960 -15.32 -46.90 -22.41
N ILE A 961 -15.89 -46.29 -21.38
CA ILE A 961 -17.34 -46.24 -21.13
C ILE A 961 -17.92 -45.11 -21.98
N HIS A 962 -18.79 -45.47 -22.92
CA HIS A 962 -19.54 -44.59 -23.81
C HIS A 962 -20.99 -44.43 -23.33
N MET A 963 -21.54 -43.22 -23.40
CA MET A 963 -22.95 -42.93 -23.16
C MET A 963 -23.49 -41.85 -24.11
N GLU A 964 -24.48 -42.19 -24.92
CA GLU A 964 -25.32 -41.25 -25.66
C GLU A 964 -26.49 -40.79 -24.78
N CYS A 965 -26.72 -39.47 -24.65
CA CYS A 965 -27.84 -38.96 -23.85
C CYS A 965 -28.40 -37.58 -24.25
N GLY A 966 -28.06 -37.05 -25.42
CA GLY A 966 -28.30 -35.64 -25.71
C GLY A 966 -27.29 -34.76 -24.97
N ILE A 967 -27.63 -33.49 -24.73
CA ILE A 967 -26.79 -32.57 -23.95
C ILE A 967 -27.15 -32.68 -22.47
N ALA A 968 -26.18 -33.10 -21.66
CA ALA A 968 -26.20 -33.13 -20.20
C ALA A 968 -25.35 -31.98 -19.62
N ASP A 969 -25.69 -31.51 -18.42
CA ASP A 969 -24.87 -30.54 -17.69
C ASP A 969 -23.62 -31.21 -17.09
N TYR A 970 -23.77 -32.45 -16.64
CA TYR A 970 -22.65 -33.33 -16.27
C TYR A 970 -23.04 -34.81 -16.30
N VAL A 971 -22.03 -35.68 -16.41
CA VAL A 971 -22.18 -37.14 -16.35
C VAL A 971 -21.27 -37.73 -15.27
N GLU A 972 -21.86 -38.45 -14.32
CA GLU A 972 -21.14 -39.18 -13.28
C GLU A 972 -20.89 -40.64 -13.71
N ILE A 973 -19.68 -41.12 -13.47
CA ILE A 973 -19.28 -42.52 -13.66
C ILE A 973 -18.94 -43.09 -12.28
N TYR A 974 -19.44 -44.28 -11.95
CA TYR A 974 -19.05 -45.07 -10.79
C TYR A 974 -18.77 -46.49 -11.22
N ILE A 975 -17.66 -47.08 -10.79
CA ILE A 975 -17.26 -48.44 -11.13
C ILE A 975 -17.07 -49.21 -9.83
N TYR A 976 -17.72 -50.35 -9.71
CA TYR A 976 -17.75 -51.21 -8.54
C TYR A 976 -17.19 -52.59 -8.87
N ASN A 977 -16.62 -53.28 -7.89
CA ASN A 977 -16.33 -54.72 -8.00
C ASN A 977 -17.62 -55.54 -7.81
N ILE A 978 -17.54 -56.87 -7.96
CA ILE A 978 -18.71 -57.74 -7.82
C ILE A 978 -19.24 -57.87 -6.38
N ALA A 979 -18.45 -57.46 -5.37
CA ALA A 979 -18.88 -57.36 -3.98
C ALA A 979 -19.64 -56.06 -3.67
N GLY A 980 -19.72 -55.12 -4.62
CA GLY A 980 -20.40 -53.84 -4.48
C GLY A 980 -19.52 -52.70 -3.94
N GLU A 981 -18.22 -52.93 -3.76
CA GLU A 981 -17.27 -51.90 -3.31
C GLU A 981 -16.89 -50.97 -4.45
N LEU A 982 -16.76 -49.67 -4.19
CA LEU A 982 -16.39 -48.67 -5.19
C LEU A 982 -14.90 -48.75 -5.54
N VAL A 983 -14.60 -48.89 -6.83
CA VAL A 983 -13.25 -49.11 -7.40
C VAL A 983 -12.71 -47.88 -8.13
N GLN A 984 -13.60 -47.07 -8.69
CA GLN A 984 -13.31 -45.79 -9.35
C GLN A 984 -14.60 -44.95 -9.41
N SER A 985 -14.49 -43.63 -9.36
CA SER A 985 -15.57 -42.73 -9.77
C SER A 985 -15.03 -41.48 -10.44
N ASP A 986 -15.82 -40.85 -11.30
CA ASP A 986 -15.46 -39.62 -12.00
C ASP A 986 -16.69 -38.77 -12.37
N LYS A 987 -16.47 -37.50 -12.73
CA LYS A 987 -17.50 -36.55 -13.19
C LYS A 987 -17.04 -35.78 -14.41
N ILE A 988 -17.76 -35.96 -15.51
CA ILE A 988 -17.52 -35.30 -16.79
C ILE A 988 -18.38 -34.04 -16.88
N TYR A 989 -17.73 -32.87 -16.85
CA TYR A 989 -18.34 -31.55 -17.05
C TYR A 989 -18.10 -30.97 -18.46
N THR A 990 -17.40 -31.72 -19.32
CA THR A 990 -17.11 -31.29 -20.70
C THR A 990 -18.33 -31.42 -21.59
N GLN A 991 -18.38 -30.61 -22.66
CA GLN A 991 -19.45 -30.68 -23.66
C GLN A 991 -19.43 -32.04 -24.40
N PRO A 992 -20.59 -32.58 -24.83
CA PRO A 992 -20.66 -33.89 -25.45
C PRO A 992 -19.93 -33.94 -26.79
N ILE A 993 -19.22 -35.04 -27.03
CA ILE A 993 -18.69 -35.38 -28.35
C ILE A 993 -19.84 -35.81 -29.29
N ILE A 994 -19.66 -35.64 -30.59
CA ILE A 994 -20.61 -36.14 -31.59
C ILE A 994 -20.07 -37.45 -32.16
N LYS A 995 -20.76 -38.56 -31.91
CA LYS A 995 -20.46 -39.89 -32.45
C LYS A 995 -21.70 -40.43 -33.15
N ASN A 996 -21.57 -40.99 -34.35
CA ASN A 996 -22.69 -41.54 -35.14
C ASN A 996 -23.93 -40.61 -35.26
N ASN A 997 -23.70 -39.29 -35.37
CA ASN A 997 -24.74 -38.25 -35.41
C ASN A 997 -25.64 -38.16 -34.15
N LYS A 998 -25.08 -38.46 -32.97
CA LYS A 998 -25.70 -38.26 -31.64
C LYS A 998 -24.70 -37.59 -30.68
N TYR A 999 -25.21 -36.91 -29.65
CA TYR A 999 -24.40 -36.40 -28.55
C TYR A 999 -24.08 -37.51 -27.54
N ALA A 1000 -22.80 -37.64 -27.21
CA ALA A 1000 -22.29 -38.67 -26.32
C ALA A 1000 -21.15 -38.18 -25.41
N TYR A 1001 -20.90 -38.95 -24.36
CA TYR A 1001 -19.83 -38.77 -23.38
C TYR A 1001 -19.00 -40.04 -23.32
N GLU A 1002 -17.68 -39.90 -23.17
CA GLU A 1002 -16.74 -41.03 -23.08
C GLU A 1002 -15.80 -40.88 -21.89
N TYR A 1003 -15.61 -41.98 -21.16
CA TYR A 1003 -14.70 -42.10 -20.03
C TYR A 1003 -13.76 -43.28 -20.24
N MET A 1004 -12.48 -42.99 -20.48
CA MET A 1004 -11.44 -44.03 -20.60
C MET A 1004 -10.99 -44.44 -19.19
N TRP A 1005 -11.23 -45.70 -18.82
CA TRP A 1005 -10.90 -46.20 -17.49
C TRP A 1005 -9.52 -46.85 -17.44
N ASP A 1006 -8.61 -46.32 -16.61
CA ASP A 1006 -7.33 -46.99 -16.37
C ASP A 1006 -7.48 -48.26 -15.51
N VAL A 1007 -7.05 -49.37 -16.10
CA VAL A 1007 -7.10 -50.73 -15.53
C VAL A 1007 -5.71 -51.29 -15.21
N SER A 1008 -4.65 -50.50 -15.40
CA SER A 1008 -3.24 -50.85 -15.13
C SER A 1008 -3.05 -51.56 -13.80
N ASN A 1009 -3.64 -51.00 -12.73
CA ASN A 1009 -3.55 -51.47 -11.35
C ASN A 1009 -4.82 -52.19 -10.83
N LYS A 1010 -5.74 -52.60 -11.72
CA LYS A 1010 -6.95 -53.35 -11.34
C LYS A 1010 -6.78 -54.86 -11.60
N ALA A 1011 -7.55 -55.69 -10.91
CA ALA A 1011 -7.46 -57.15 -11.04
C ALA A 1011 -8.26 -57.66 -12.25
N SER A 1012 -7.96 -58.88 -12.73
CA SER A 1012 -8.85 -59.58 -13.67
C SER A 1012 -10.17 -59.91 -12.98
N GLY A 1013 -11.30 -59.62 -13.63
CA GLY A 1013 -12.62 -59.80 -13.01
C GLY A 1013 -13.74 -59.08 -13.76
N ILE A 1014 -14.96 -59.22 -13.24
CA ILE A 1014 -16.15 -58.50 -13.71
C ILE A 1014 -16.39 -57.31 -12.79
N TYR A 1015 -16.50 -56.13 -13.40
CA TYR A 1015 -16.81 -54.88 -12.72
C TYR A 1015 -18.17 -54.35 -13.20
N LEU A 1016 -18.91 -53.73 -12.30
CA LEU A 1016 -20.18 -53.07 -12.60
C LEU A 1016 -19.91 -51.57 -12.76
N TYR A 1017 -20.37 -50.96 -13.84
CA TYR A 1017 -20.28 -49.52 -14.03
C TYR A 1017 -21.67 -48.89 -14.10
N LEU A 1018 -21.90 -47.87 -13.26
CA LEU A 1018 -23.08 -47.04 -13.18
C LEU A 1018 -22.77 -45.68 -13.79
N VAL A 1019 -23.49 -45.32 -14.84
CA VAL A 1019 -23.47 -43.98 -15.43
C VAL A 1019 -24.71 -43.21 -15.02
N ARG A 1020 -24.56 -41.94 -14.64
CA ARG A 1020 -25.66 -41.01 -14.35
C ARG A 1020 -25.47 -39.70 -15.11
N ALA A 1021 -26.31 -39.40 -16.09
CA ALA A 1021 -26.33 -38.09 -16.72
C ALA A 1021 -27.40 -37.21 -16.08
N HIS A 1022 -27.07 -35.94 -15.87
CA HIS A 1022 -27.94 -34.94 -15.25
C HIS A 1022 -28.11 -33.74 -16.18
N LYS A 1023 -29.31 -33.16 -16.17
CA LYS A 1023 -29.64 -31.90 -16.84
C LYS A 1023 -30.69 -31.18 -16.00
N ASP A 1024 -30.56 -29.87 -15.82
CA ASP A 1024 -31.48 -29.08 -15.03
C ASP A 1024 -32.92 -29.17 -15.56
N GLY A 1025 -33.89 -29.22 -14.64
CA GLY A 1025 -35.31 -29.46 -14.93
C GLY A 1025 -35.68 -30.88 -15.41
N GLU A 1026 -34.72 -31.75 -15.71
CA GLU A 1026 -34.96 -33.07 -16.31
C GLU A 1026 -34.70 -34.25 -15.34
N LYS A 1027 -35.26 -35.43 -15.64
CA LYS A 1027 -35.01 -36.64 -14.84
C LYS A 1027 -33.64 -37.26 -15.16
N THR A 1028 -32.78 -37.40 -14.15
CA THR A 1028 -31.47 -38.07 -14.24
C THR A 1028 -31.56 -39.42 -14.98
N ILE A 1029 -30.83 -39.56 -16.08
CA ILE A 1029 -30.70 -40.83 -16.79
C ILE A 1029 -29.69 -41.70 -16.05
N LYS A 1030 -30.10 -42.89 -15.59
CA LYS A 1030 -29.24 -43.83 -14.84
C LYS A 1030 -29.13 -45.17 -15.58
N VAL A 1031 -27.90 -45.67 -15.77
CA VAL A 1031 -27.64 -46.95 -16.45
C VAL A 1031 -26.54 -47.73 -15.73
N LEU A 1032 -26.87 -48.93 -15.26
CA LEU A 1032 -25.91 -49.90 -14.70
C LEU A 1032 -25.62 -50.99 -15.73
N LYS A 1033 -24.34 -51.26 -16.01
CA LYS A 1033 -23.87 -52.33 -16.91
C LYS A 1033 -22.60 -52.99 -16.35
N LYS A 1034 -22.07 -54.00 -17.06
CA LYS A 1034 -20.86 -54.73 -16.66
C LYS A 1034 -19.76 -54.67 -17.71
N VAL A 1035 -18.51 -54.61 -17.26
CA VAL A 1035 -17.29 -54.72 -18.07
C VAL A 1035 -16.38 -55.80 -17.47
N ALA A 1036 -15.78 -56.62 -18.32
CA ALA A 1036 -14.85 -57.65 -17.89
C ALA A 1036 -13.40 -57.23 -18.20
N ILE A 1037 -12.50 -57.37 -17.22
CA ILE A 1037 -11.06 -57.17 -17.37
C ILE A 1037 -10.39 -58.55 -17.36
N ILE A 1038 -9.52 -58.78 -18.33
CA ILE A 1038 -8.70 -59.98 -18.47
C ILE A 1038 -7.26 -59.53 -18.71
N LYS A 1039 -6.43 -59.54 -17.67
CA LYS A 1039 -4.98 -59.42 -17.83
C LYS A 1039 -4.38 -60.69 -18.42
#